data_AF-A0A833SZ82-F1
#
_entry.id   AF-A0A833SZ82-F1
#
_cell.length_a   1.000
_cell.length_b   1.000
_cell.length_c   1.000
_cell.angle_alpha   90.00
_cell.angle_beta   90.00
_cell.angle_gamma   90.00
#
_symmetry.space_group_name_H-M   'P 1'
#
loop_
_entity.id
_entity.type
_entity.pdbx_description
1 polymer ?
#
loop_
_entity_poly.entity_id
_entity_poly.type
_entity_poly.pdbx_seq_one_letter_code
_entity_poly.pdbx_strand_id
1 'polypeptide(L)'
;MNTAIPPDGAHFKQSVNEHATASARAQSDSDDRNTTTEVSGDSGSTADIHHIAPTSSHSRRDLEGLLWARTQKVATLGIDFDSLANLSLDQWEPHHHSRSHQEGFHTYSRRLSPSNPTATEVLVTGELECSLAEAAALLRCPGEFDFNYAMSSMYERSFQRGSVVHSFNSSKSGTPVTSADCKFLGRYRCVKTANFARPRFAVFDNDERWCFLEEFAPSRRGPASSVTGFTLSQRSLQPDALPRAVRPPIELVRHSRGLGFRRSNKRIHQVLGLSLGCLVETIEESRPAAVRIVFYGCCSDKEHGDLNVARRRMLRLAHGVLKLPAIVRRRRMSAQVPADVWSITRLASTAPSASRCVGCSRSLRWRFMVNKNRCYLCAHLVCSRCWIRQPLEATNGRTISVLVCPNCLQSVQNCNYAHLGASSMSSHDRGSSLSTTSPISVIAGADVYFHTTQVLPDPDDAPEPGHAVVTYLDDIFNDPVDYSSGSFESQSTALNVLQQIVTTLDEGVSRVLEHTSASTEALNDPEFEIPVALQRLRSQFQREALPLEACVLSNAVTRAYPIDTACGSAGVSVIPVGPMPPNEASRIQAIIQEQLLLARRSNELVLICELATRELDCLAALVTIVGSTTQFILASNSPLFQNAELPREHTMCQHLLMGDRPMLVQHPEADVRFGNLDLVVDYGLQFYAGFPIFSRDGLSVVGSLCCLDVRSRDVTQSQYSTLSHLTRAASAIITNQCSQASTLQLIQTQQVN
;
A
#
# COMPACT_ATOMS: atom_id res chain seq x y z
N MET A 1 -19.54 28.27 -63.12
CA MET A 1 -18.64 29.05 -64.01
C MET A 1 -17.36 29.37 -63.25
N ASN A 2 -16.21 29.06 -63.85
CA ASN A 2 -14.84 29.59 -63.71
C ASN A 2 -14.35 30.09 -62.31
N THR A 3 -13.37 29.51 -61.60
CA THR A 3 -11.93 29.16 -61.88
C THR A 3 -10.91 30.31 -61.79
N ALA A 4 -10.03 30.28 -60.77
CA ALA A 4 -8.58 30.62 -60.73
C ALA A 4 -8.13 30.66 -59.23
N ILE A 5 -7.11 30.00 -58.67
CA ILE A 5 -5.70 29.59 -59.01
C ILE A 5 -4.63 30.54 -58.37
N PRO A 6 -3.50 30.03 -57.81
CA PRO A 6 -2.71 30.65 -56.73
C PRO A 6 -1.32 31.18 -57.20
N PRO A 7 -0.33 31.44 -56.32
CA PRO A 7 0.60 30.41 -55.74
C PRO A 7 0.91 30.66 -54.22
N ASP A 8 1.78 30.00 -53.44
CA ASP A 8 2.66 28.79 -53.48
C ASP A 8 2.93 28.33 -52.01
N GLY A 9 3.74 27.32 -51.61
CA GLY A 9 4.55 26.32 -52.33
C GLY A 9 5.54 25.51 -51.44
N ALA A 10 5.68 24.21 -51.72
CA ALA A 10 6.86 23.31 -51.53
C ALA A 10 7.48 23.01 -50.13
N HIS A 11 8.07 21.84 -49.84
CA HIS A 11 7.93 20.45 -50.34
C HIS A 11 8.74 19.48 -49.42
N PHE A 12 8.29 18.23 -49.25
CA PHE A 12 9.18 17.08 -48.96
C PHE A 12 8.56 15.80 -49.56
N LYS A 13 9.37 14.91 -50.16
CA LYS A 13 8.92 13.68 -50.83
C LYS A 13 9.77 12.47 -50.40
N GLN A 14 9.14 11.30 -50.41
CA GLN A 14 9.80 9.98 -50.30
C GLN A 14 10.45 9.57 -51.62
N SER A 15 11.38 8.61 -51.55
CA SER A 15 11.56 7.58 -52.59
C SER A 15 12.18 6.30 -51.99
N VAL A 16 11.93 5.17 -52.67
CA VAL A 16 12.32 3.78 -52.30
C VAL A 16 13.23 3.22 -53.41
N ASN A 17 13.65 1.95 -53.30
CA ASN A 17 14.37 1.09 -54.28
C ASN A 17 15.90 1.24 -54.39
N GLU A 18 16.68 0.21 -54.77
CA GLU A 18 16.61 -1.27 -54.57
C GLU A 18 17.96 -1.91 -54.99
N HIS A 19 18.22 -3.15 -54.55
CA HIS A 19 19.21 -4.17 -54.98
C HIS A 19 20.39 -3.87 -55.96
N ALA A 20 21.61 -4.35 -55.62
CA ALA A 20 22.23 -5.53 -56.29
C ALA A 20 23.61 -6.00 -55.70
N THR A 21 23.66 -7.29 -55.31
CA THR A 21 24.76 -8.29 -55.32
C THR A 21 26.26 -7.93 -55.51
N ALA A 22 27.16 -8.53 -54.68
CA ALA A 22 28.13 -9.58 -55.13
C ALA A 22 29.07 -10.16 -54.02
N SER A 23 28.85 -11.43 -53.66
CA SER A 23 29.77 -12.59 -53.42
C SER A 23 31.17 -12.52 -52.73
N ALA A 24 31.47 -13.64 -52.04
CA ALA A 24 32.77 -14.22 -51.64
C ALA A 24 33.55 -13.55 -50.48
N ARG A 25 34.30 -14.28 -49.63
CA ARG A 25 34.59 -15.73 -49.54
C ARG A 25 34.97 -16.08 -48.08
N ALA A 26 34.66 -17.29 -47.60
CA ALA A 26 35.18 -17.79 -46.32
C ALA A 26 36.40 -18.67 -46.56
N GLN A 27 37.44 -18.54 -45.71
CA GLN A 27 38.54 -19.49 -45.63
C GLN A 27 39.19 -19.43 -44.24
N SER A 28 39.56 -20.61 -43.74
CA SER A 28 40.30 -20.85 -42.50
C SER A 28 41.77 -20.44 -42.64
N ASP A 29 42.42 -20.13 -41.53
CA ASP A 29 43.67 -20.82 -41.16
C ASP A 29 44.01 -20.63 -39.67
N SER A 30 44.80 -21.58 -39.15
CA SER A 30 45.39 -21.57 -37.82
C SER A 30 46.71 -20.80 -37.81
N ASP A 31 47.18 -20.37 -36.62
CA ASP A 31 48.42 -20.91 -36.02
C ASP A 31 48.86 -20.14 -34.77
N ASP A 32 49.61 -20.85 -33.94
CA ASP A 32 50.27 -20.38 -32.73
C ASP A 32 51.24 -19.20 -32.96
N ARG A 33 51.48 -18.42 -31.91
CA ARG A 33 52.83 -18.37 -31.32
C ARG A 33 52.90 -17.76 -29.92
N ASN A 34 53.44 -18.57 -29.01
CA ASN A 34 54.02 -18.15 -27.74
C ASN A 34 55.05 -17.03 -27.91
N THR A 35 55.22 -16.23 -26.85
CA THR A 35 56.58 -15.77 -26.46
C THR A 35 56.73 -15.83 -24.95
N THR A 36 57.27 -16.96 -24.50
CA THR A 36 57.80 -17.21 -23.15
C THR A 36 59.10 -16.44 -22.92
N THR A 37 59.40 -16.06 -21.67
CA THR A 37 60.70 -16.18 -20.95
C THR A 37 60.75 -15.21 -19.75
N GLU A 38 61.41 -15.46 -18.61
CA GLU A 38 61.82 -16.70 -17.90
C GLU A 38 62.35 -16.31 -16.49
N VAL A 39 62.34 -17.25 -15.51
CA VAL A 39 63.37 -17.53 -14.45
C VAL A 39 63.89 -16.35 -13.56
N SER A 40 64.00 -16.40 -12.22
CA SER A 40 64.21 -17.46 -11.20
C SER A 40 63.47 -17.09 -9.89
N GLY A 41 63.25 -17.91 -8.85
CA GLY A 41 63.76 -19.25 -8.55
C GLY A 41 64.62 -19.27 -7.27
N ASP A 42 64.03 -19.56 -6.10
CA ASP A 42 64.64 -20.41 -5.06
C ASP A 42 63.58 -20.97 -4.08
N SER A 43 64.00 -21.87 -3.19
CA SER A 43 63.21 -22.97 -2.62
C SER A 43 63.26 -23.01 -1.08
N GLY A 44 62.25 -23.61 -0.43
CA GLY A 44 62.25 -23.72 1.04
C GLY A 44 61.04 -24.41 1.69
N SER A 45 61.19 -25.72 1.94
CA SER A 45 60.55 -26.51 3.03
C SER A 45 59.01 -26.57 3.16
N THR A 46 58.46 -27.74 2.83
CA THR A 46 57.13 -28.22 3.26
C THR A 46 57.06 -28.55 4.75
N ALA A 47 55.94 -28.22 5.41
CA ALA A 47 55.49 -28.86 6.66
C ALA A 47 53.95 -28.85 6.77
N ASP A 48 53.40 -30.06 6.82
CA ASP A 48 52.02 -30.52 7.04
C ASP A 48 50.92 -29.53 7.48
N ILE A 49 49.85 -29.46 6.66
CA ILE A 49 48.54 -28.92 7.05
C ILE A 49 47.59 -30.10 7.30
N HIS A 50 47.30 -30.40 8.56
CA HIS A 50 46.16 -31.24 8.90
C HIS A 50 44.85 -30.46 8.71
N HIS A 51 43.92 -31.05 7.96
CA HIS A 51 42.57 -30.52 7.79
C HIS A 51 41.83 -30.41 9.13
N ILE A 52 41.45 -29.18 9.51
CA ILE A 52 40.32 -28.93 10.41
C ILE A 52 39.26 -28.16 9.61
N ALA A 53 38.15 -28.81 9.30
CA ALA A 53 37.00 -28.17 8.67
C ALA A 53 36.29 -27.24 9.69
N PRO A 54 36.00 -25.97 9.36
CA PRO A 54 35.39 -25.04 10.31
C PRO A 54 33.88 -25.25 10.42
N THR A 55 33.47 -26.05 11.40
CA THR A 55 32.10 -26.10 11.94
C THR A 55 31.71 -24.77 12.58
N SER A 56 31.14 -23.81 11.83
CA SER A 56 30.78 -22.51 12.43
C SER A 56 29.65 -21.70 11.76
N SER A 57 28.40 -22.09 12.02
CA SER A 57 27.25 -21.15 11.93
C SER A 57 27.37 -19.98 12.93
N HIS A 58 28.25 -20.09 13.93
CA HIS A 58 28.59 -19.06 14.90
C HIS A 58 29.50 -17.94 14.35
N SER A 59 30.39 -18.23 13.39
CA SER A 59 31.46 -17.30 12.96
C SER A 59 30.96 -15.99 12.35
N ARG A 60 29.89 -16.04 11.54
CA ARG A 60 29.38 -14.88 10.80
C ARG A 60 28.69 -13.83 11.68
N ARG A 61 28.17 -14.21 12.85
CA ARG A 61 27.44 -13.31 13.77
C ARG A 61 28.38 -12.41 14.56
N ASP A 62 29.46 -12.99 15.08
CA ASP A 62 30.46 -12.27 15.86
C ASP A 62 31.22 -11.24 14.99
N LEU A 63 31.44 -11.57 13.70
CA LEU A 63 32.07 -10.67 12.74
C LEU A 63 31.24 -9.39 12.48
N GLU A 64 29.92 -9.51 12.34
CA GLU A 64 29.00 -8.36 12.18
C GLU A 64 29.01 -7.46 13.42
N GLY A 65 28.97 -8.04 14.62
CA GLY A 65 29.06 -7.29 15.88
C GLY A 65 30.39 -6.54 16.03
N LEU A 66 31.50 -7.17 15.65
CA LEU A 66 32.83 -6.54 15.63
C LEU A 66 32.93 -5.43 14.57
N LEU A 67 32.33 -5.62 13.39
CA LEU A 67 32.32 -4.62 12.31
C LEU A 67 31.48 -3.40 12.70
N TRP A 68 30.33 -3.61 13.33
CA TRP A 68 29.54 -2.55 13.95
C TRP A 68 30.34 -1.79 15.01
N ALA A 69 30.96 -2.49 15.96
CA ALA A 69 31.73 -1.87 17.03
C ALA A 69 32.93 -1.04 16.52
N ARG A 70 33.61 -1.49 15.46
CA ARG A 70 34.68 -0.73 14.78
C ARG A 70 34.13 0.51 14.08
N THR A 71 32.99 0.40 13.41
CA THR A 71 32.32 1.52 12.72
C THR A 71 31.81 2.56 13.72
N GLN A 72 31.24 2.13 14.84
CA GLN A 72 30.78 2.98 15.93
C GLN A 72 31.90 3.79 16.59
N LYS A 73 33.13 3.23 16.68
CA LYS A 73 34.31 3.93 17.22
C LYS A 73 34.82 5.08 16.36
N VAL A 74 34.58 5.05 15.04
CA VAL A 74 34.99 6.12 14.09
C VAL A 74 33.83 7.04 13.71
N ALA A 75 32.69 6.90 14.37
CA ALA A 75 31.56 7.81 14.26
C ALA A 75 31.68 8.96 15.27
N THR A 76 31.11 10.11 14.90
CA THR A 76 30.94 11.26 15.82
C THR A 76 30.17 10.83 17.08
N LEU A 77 30.35 11.53 18.20
CA LEU A 77 29.78 11.17 19.50
C LEU A 77 28.26 10.89 19.44
N GLY A 78 27.83 9.94 20.26
CA GLY A 78 26.43 9.56 20.44
C GLY A 78 25.58 10.71 21.00
N ILE A 79 24.27 10.58 20.84
CA ILE A 79 23.28 11.48 21.44
C ILE A 79 22.63 10.76 22.61
N ASP A 80 22.53 11.46 23.73
CA ASP A 80 21.80 11.01 24.90
C ASP A 80 20.32 11.39 24.75
N PHE A 81 19.49 10.41 24.38
CA PHE A 81 18.06 10.57 24.21
C PHE A 81 17.27 10.67 25.54
N ASP A 82 17.88 10.34 26.68
CA ASP A 82 17.27 10.51 28.00
C ASP A 82 17.44 11.94 28.51
N SER A 83 18.59 12.56 28.23
CA SER A 83 18.76 14.01 28.39
C SER A 83 17.81 14.82 27.49
N LEU A 84 17.61 14.42 26.22
CA LEU A 84 16.71 15.14 25.30
C LEU A 84 15.23 15.14 25.72
N ALA A 85 14.79 14.10 26.43
CA ALA A 85 13.38 13.96 26.82
C ALA A 85 13.00 14.81 28.04
N ASN A 86 13.97 15.09 28.90
CA ASN A 86 13.83 15.90 30.12
C ASN A 86 14.47 17.29 29.94
N LEU A 87 14.66 17.72 28.69
CA LEU A 87 15.39 18.93 28.33
C LEU A 87 14.56 20.18 28.61
N SER A 88 15.07 21.08 29.47
CA SER A 88 14.51 22.43 29.61
C SER A 88 14.88 23.32 28.42
N LEU A 89 13.93 24.18 28.02
CA LEU A 89 14.08 25.20 26.99
C LEU A 89 14.63 26.53 27.52
N ASP A 90 14.83 26.70 28.84
CA ASP A 90 15.26 27.98 29.45
C ASP A 90 16.59 28.54 28.88
N GLN A 91 17.44 27.67 28.36
CA GLN A 91 18.77 27.99 27.81
C GLN A 91 18.80 27.99 26.27
N TRP A 92 17.63 28.03 25.61
CA TRP A 92 17.50 27.88 24.16
C TRP A 92 16.91 29.13 23.52
N GLU A 93 17.60 29.68 22.53
CA GLU A 93 17.16 30.86 21.77
C GLU A 93 16.14 30.43 20.69
N PRO A 94 14.87 30.88 20.75
CA PRO A 94 13.87 30.57 19.73
C PRO A 94 14.12 31.33 18.42
N HIS A 95 13.88 30.66 17.28
CA HIS A 95 13.85 31.33 15.99
C HIS A 95 12.44 31.88 15.70
N HIS A 96 12.31 33.20 15.63
CA HIS A 96 11.02 33.91 15.40
C HIS A 96 10.70 34.23 13.93
N HIS A 97 11.34 33.58 12.95
CA HIS A 97 11.04 33.84 11.53
C HIS A 97 9.70 33.21 11.11
N SER A 98 9.00 33.77 10.11
CA SER A 98 7.72 33.23 9.63
C SER A 98 7.79 31.84 8.97
N ARG A 99 9.00 31.25 8.87
CA ARG A 99 9.24 29.88 8.41
C ARG A 99 9.64 28.90 9.54
N SER A 100 9.95 29.38 10.73
CA SER A 100 10.28 28.52 11.90
C SER A 100 9.08 28.19 12.77
N HIS A 101 7.92 28.77 12.46
CA HIS A 101 6.60 28.31 12.91
C HIS A 101 5.85 27.72 11.71
N GLN A 102 5.89 26.39 11.56
CA GLN A 102 5.03 25.65 10.61
C GLN A 102 4.28 24.57 11.37
N GLU A 103 2.94 24.58 11.26
CA GLU A 103 2.05 23.48 11.65
C GLU A 103 2.44 22.76 12.97
N GLY A 104 2.60 23.51 14.07
CA GLY A 104 2.89 22.96 15.41
C GLY A 104 4.37 22.76 15.78
N PHE A 105 5.30 23.03 14.85
CA PHE A 105 6.74 22.89 15.11
C PHE A 105 7.44 24.21 15.42
N HIS A 106 8.41 24.14 16.33
CA HIS A 106 9.23 25.25 16.83
C HIS A 106 10.72 24.92 16.69
N THR A 107 11.51 25.86 16.19
CA THR A 107 12.99 25.75 16.09
C THR A 107 13.69 26.61 17.12
N TYR A 108 14.67 26.04 17.81
CA TYR A 108 15.54 26.71 18.76
C TYR A 108 17.01 26.45 18.42
N SER A 109 17.90 27.32 18.89
CA SER A 109 19.35 27.07 18.86
C SER A 109 20.01 27.52 20.16
N ARG A 110 21.20 26.99 20.45
CA ARG A 110 22.07 27.54 21.50
C ARG A 110 23.54 27.37 21.13
N ARG A 111 24.40 28.17 21.77
CA ARG A 111 25.86 28.07 21.66
C ARG A 111 26.42 27.54 22.98
N LEU A 112 27.24 26.50 22.93
CA LEU A 112 27.79 25.88 24.14
C LEU A 112 29.00 26.65 24.68
N SER A 113 28.78 27.45 25.72
CA SER A 113 29.81 28.08 26.57
C SER A 113 30.73 29.13 25.88
N PRO A 114 31.14 30.20 26.60
CA PRO A 114 32.22 31.08 26.13
C PRO A 114 33.57 30.37 25.94
N SER A 115 33.77 29.16 26.51
CA SER A 115 35.00 28.38 26.35
C SER A 115 35.07 27.54 25.06
N ASN A 116 33.97 27.36 24.32
CA ASN A 116 33.98 26.68 23.02
C ASN A 116 32.94 27.29 22.05
N PRO A 117 33.13 28.56 21.63
CA PRO A 117 32.11 29.38 20.96
C PRO A 117 31.70 28.88 19.55
N THR A 118 32.34 27.83 19.06
CA THR A 118 32.11 27.22 17.74
C THR A 118 31.02 26.14 17.77
N ALA A 119 30.83 25.45 18.90
CA ALA A 119 29.81 24.42 19.05
C ALA A 119 28.39 25.02 19.01
N THR A 120 27.67 24.74 17.91
CA THR A 120 26.26 25.13 17.73
C THR A 120 25.37 23.91 17.89
N GLU A 121 24.29 24.07 18.65
CA GLU A 121 23.21 23.09 18.74
C GLU A 121 21.92 23.67 18.17
N VAL A 122 21.10 22.80 17.59
CA VAL A 122 19.77 23.12 17.04
C VAL A 122 18.77 22.08 17.53
N LEU A 123 17.64 22.55 18.03
CA LEU A 123 16.52 21.74 18.47
C LEU A 123 15.29 22.10 17.63
N VAL A 124 14.55 21.10 17.17
CA VAL A 124 13.22 21.27 16.57
C VAL A 124 12.28 20.36 17.33
N THR A 125 11.24 20.92 17.95
CA THR A 125 10.22 20.17 18.67
C THR A 125 8.83 20.58 18.23
N GLY A 126 7.91 19.63 18.20
CA GLY A 126 6.51 19.85 17.81
C GLY A 126 5.69 18.58 17.94
N GLU A 127 4.38 18.76 17.83
CA GLU A 127 3.41 17.67 17.80
C GLU A 127 3.03 17.37 16.34
N LEU A 128 2.88 16.10 16.02
CA LEU A 128 2.44 15.63 14.70
C LEU A 128 1.19 14.75 14.91
N GLU A 129 0.07 15.18 14.33
CA GLU A 129 -1.21 14.45 14.33
C GLU A 129 -1.12 13.16 13.49
N CYS A 130 -0.36 12.17 13.94
CA CYS A 130 -0.25 10.86 13.32
C CYS A 130 0.00 9.74 14.35
N SER A 131 -0.26 8.51 13.92
CA SER A 131 0.10 7.32 14.69
C SER A 131 1.62 7.11 14.74
N LEU A 132 2.10 6.34 15.72
CA LEU A 132 3.51 5.96 15.81
C LEU A 132 3.98 5.15 14.59
N ALA A 133 3.10 4.33 13.99
CA ALA A 133 3.37 3.59 12.77
C ALA A 133 3.51 4.50 11.54
N GLU A 134 2.64 5.51 11.41
CA GLU A 134 2.71 6.46 10.30
C GLU A 134 3.98 7.34 10.39
N ALA A 135 4.37 7.75 11.60
CA ALA A 135 5.64 8.44 11.87
C ALA A 135 6.86 7.55 11.59
N ALA A 136 6.81 6.28 12.02
CA ALA A 136 7.89 5.33 11.75
C ALA A 136 8.04 5.07 10.24
N ALA A 137 6.94 4.96 9.49
CA ALA A 137 6.96 4.82 8.03
C ALA A 137 7.49 6.07 7.27
N LEU A 138 7.72 7.20 7.95
CA LEU A 138 8.40 8.38 7.39
C LEU A 138 9.90 8.45 7.73
N LEU A 139 10.32 7.83 8.84
CA LEU A 139 11.63 8.05 9.45
C LEU A 139 12.50 6.78 9.51
N ARG A 140 11.90 5.58 9.51
CA ARG A 140 12.58 4.28 9.45
C ARG A 140 12.76 3.89 7.98
N CYS A 141 13.90 4.25 7.39
CA CYS A 141 14.18 4.03 5.97
C CYS A 141 15.38 3.08 5.77
N PRO A 142 15.26 1.76 6.03
CA PRO A 142 16.39 0.84 5.95
C PRO A 142 16.88 0.60 4.51
N GLY A 143 16.00 0.71 3.51
CA GLY A 143 16.33 0.54 2.09
C GLY A 143 16.87 1.81 1.41
N GLU A 144 17.59 1.65 0.30
CA GLU A 144 18.06 2.81 -0.51
C GLU A 144 16.87 3.57 -1.13
N PHE A 145 15.82 2.87 -1.55
CA PHE A 145 14.63 3.48 -2.16
C PHE A 145 13.89 4.39 -1.17
N ASP A 146 13.46 3.84 -0.02
CA ASP A 146 12.74 4.58 1.03
C ASP A 146 13.54 5.78 1.50
N PHE A 147 14.86 5.60 1.67
CA PHE A 147 15.76 6.66 2.08
C PHE A 147 15.82 7.78 1.03
N ASN A 148 15.95 7.46 -0.26
CA ASN A 148 15.93 8.47 -1.31
C ASN A 148 14.60 9.21 -1.40
N TYR A 149 13.48 8.51 -1.22
CA TYR A 149 12.15 9.13 -1.22
C TYR A 149 11.93 10.06 -0.03
N ALA A 150 12.18 9.58 1.20
CA ALA A 150 12.00 10.38 2.41
C ALA A 150 12.88 11.65 2.37
N MET A 151 14.14 11.50 1.98
CA MET A 151 15.06 12.63 1.81
C MET A 151 14.60 13.58 0.69
N SER A 152 14.10 13.08 -0.43
CA SER A 152 13.54 13.92 -1.51
C SER A 152 12.29 14.66 -1.07
N SER A 153 11.43 14.03 -0.27
CA SER A 153 10.20 14.62 0.27
C SER A 153 10.47 15.71 1.31
N MET A 154 11.51 15.56 2.15
CA MET A 154 11.90 16.56 3.15
C MET A 154 12.75 17.69 2.55
N TYR A 155 13.70 17.38 1.66
CA TYR A 155 14.74 18.34 1.22
C TYR A 155 14.58 18.82 -0.22
N GLU A 156 13.67 18.23 -1.00
CA GLU A 156 13.38 18.56 -2.40
C GLU A 156 14.68 18.64 -3.22
N ARG A 157 14.80 19.66 -4.09
CA ARG A 157 15.96 19.96 -4.95
C ARG A 157 17.28 20.15 -4.21
N SER A 158 17.29 20.19 -2.87
CA SER A 158 18.51 20.28 -2.07
C SER A 158 19.19 18.91 -1.88
N PHE A 159 18.44 17.82 -2.01
CA PHE A 159 18.95 16.45 -2.02
C PHE A 159 19.08 15.98 -3.47
N GLN A 160 20.13 15.21 -3.78
CA GLN A 160 20.39 14.69 -5.13
C GLN A 160 20.17 13.18 -5.20
N ARG A 161 20.84 12.44 -4.31
CA ARG A 161 20.75 10.98 -4.17
C ARG A 161 21.41 10.56 -2.87
N GLY A 162 20.95 9.46 -2.28
CA GLY A 162 21.62 8.73 -1.23
C GLY A 162 21.87 7.27 -1.61
N SER A 163 22.69 6.58 -0.83
CA SER A 163 22.93 5.15 -0.99
C SER A 163 23.15 4.45 0.35
N VAL A 164 22.67 3.21 0.47
CA VAL A 164 22.94 2.34 1.62
C VAL A 164 24.22 1.57 1.33
N VAL A 165 25.30 1.94 2.02
CA VAL A 165 26.64 1.37 1.82
C VAL A 165 26.75 -0.02 2.44
N HIS A 166 26.13 -0.20 3.62
CA HIS A 166 26.14 -1.45 4.35
C HIS A 166 24.97 -1.49 5.34
N SER A 167 24.30 -2.62 5.46
CA SER A 167 23.28 -2.87 6.48
C SER A 167 23.78 -3.96 7.42
N PHE A 168 23.79 -3.67 8.72
CA PHE A 168 24.29 -4.61 9.74
C PHE A 168 23.18 -5.57 10.15
N ASN A 169 23.50 -6.86 10.27
CA ASN A 169 22.52 -7.86 10.67
C ASN A 169 22.04 -7.65 12.11
N SER A 170 20.75 -7.29 12.27
CA SER A 170 20.10 -7.22 13.58
C SER A 170 19.94 -8.63 14.14
N SER A 171 20.62 -8.92 15.26
CA SER A 171 20.66 -10.25 15.86
C SER A 171 19.28 -10.71 16.34
N LYS A 172 18.81 -11.89 15.89
CA LYS A 172 17.67 -12.63 16.48
C LYS A 172 17.97 -13.18 17.89
N SER A 173 18.69 -12.43 18.74
CA SER A 173 19.14 -12.83 20.08
C SER A 173 18.72 -11.87 21.19
N GLY A 174 17.80 -10.94 20.91
CA GLY A 174 16.94 -10.37 21.94
C GLY A 174 15.71 -11.26 22.11
N THR A 175 15.26 -11.45 23.34
CA THR A 175 13.92 -11.97 23.62
C THR A 175 12.87 -11.19 22.80
N PRO A 176 11.78 -11.82 22.33
CA PRO A 176 10.72 -11.14 21.59
C PRO A 176 9.86 -10.29 22.55
N VAL A 177 10.45 -9.21 23.08
CA VAL A 177 9.80 -8.26 24.01
C VAL A 177 9.24 -7.06 23.23
N THR A 178 8.63 -7.32 22.09
CA THR A 178 7.71 -6.38 21.43
C THR A 178 6.39 -7.14 21.32
N SER A 179 5.28 -6.52 21.73
CA SER A 179 3.96 -7.06 21.39
C SER A 179 3.84 -7.24 19.88
N ALA A 180 2.92 -8.10 19.44
CA ALA A 180 2.73 -8.37 18.02
C ALA A 180 2.49 -7.07 17.21
N ASP A 181 1.89 -6.08 17.86
CA ASP A 181 1.49 -4.78 17.33
C ASP A 181 2.67 -3.85 17.02
N CYS A 182 3.81 -4.01 17.71
CA CYS A 182 4.99 -3.13 17.55
C CYS A 182 6.11 -3.71 16.68
N LYS A 183 5.88 -4.79 15.92
CA LYS A 183 6.88 -5.42 15.05
C LYS A 183 7.54 -4.45 14.05
N PHE A 184 6.79 -3.45 13.57
CA PHE A 184 7.28 -2.43 12.64
C PHE A 184 8.40 -1.54 13.23
N LEU A 185 8.56 -1.51 14.56
CA LEU A 185 9.65 -0.79 15.25
C LEU A 185 10.95 -1.61 15.36
N GLY A 186 11.12 -2.63 14.51
CA GLY A 186 12.32 -3.45 14.46
C GLY A 186 13.60 -2.62 14.30
N ARG A 187 14.53 -2.78 15.26
CA ARG A 187 15.85 -2.12 15.28
C ARG A 187 16.66 -2.47 14.04
N TYR A 188 17.14 -1.46 13.32
CA TYR A 188 18.09 -1.61 12.23
C TYR A 188 19.28 -0.65 12.38
N ARG A 189 20.37 -0.99 11.71
CA ARG A 189 21.65 -0.27 11.74
C ARG A 189 22.25 -0.29 10.35
N CYS A 190 22.72 0.84 9.85
CA CYS A 190 23.35 0.89 8.52
C CYS A 190 24.38 2.03 8.40
N VAL A 191 25.26 1.92 7.40
CA VAL A 191 26.07 3.03 6.89
C VAL A 191 25.41 3.57 5.63
N LYS A 192 25.23 4.89 5.57
CA LYS A 192 24.63 5.59 4.42
C LYS A 192 25.54 6.68 3.89
N THR A 193 25.31 7.05 2.63
CA THR A 193 25.76 8.31 2.05
C THR A 193 24.57 9.14 1.58
N ALA A 194 24.66 10.46 1.70
CA ALA A 194 23.71 11.43 1.15
C ALA A 194 24.47 12.52 0.39
N ASN A 195 24.14 12.70 -0.89
CA ASN A 195 24.63 13.78 -1.74
C ASN A 195 23.59 14.91 -1.77
N PHE A 196 24.03 16.14 -1.53
CA PHE A 196 23.20 17.32 -1.53
C PHE A 196 23.71 18.37 -2.50
N ALA A 197 22.78 19.01 -3.20
CA ALA A 197 23.11 20.11 -4.09
C ALA A 197 23.62 21.32 -3.30
N ARG A 198 24.62 21.97 -3.86
CA ARG A 198 25.09 23.30 -3.43
C ARG A 198 23.94 24.33 -3.36
N PRO A 199 24.04 25.38 -2.51
CA PRO A 199 23.04 26.45 -2.47
C PRO A 199 22.84 27.10 -3.85
N ARG A 200 21.58 27.34 -4.24
CA ARG A 200 21.22 27.83 -5.58
C ARG A 200 21.86 29.15 -6.00
N PHE A 201 22.24 29.98 -5.02
CA PHE A 201 22.91 31.28 -5.21
C PHE A 201 24.42 31.24 -4.91
N ALA A 202 24.95 30.11 -4.42
CA ALA A 202 26.37 29.94 -4.15
C ALA A 202 27.07 29.29 -5.35
N VAL A 203 27.29 30.09 -6.40
CA VAL A 203 27.83 29.62 -7.70
C VAL A 203 29.27 29.10 -7.59
N PHE A 204 29.96 29.39 -6.49
CA PHE A 204 31.32 28.91 -6.17
C PHE A 204 31.36 27.81 -5.09
N ASP A 205 30.26 27.50 -4.40
CA ASP A 205 30.21 26.35 -3.48
C ASP A 205 30.22 25.05 -4.29
N ASN A 206 30.77 23.99 -3.69
CA ASN A 206 30.68 22.62 -4.22
C ASN A 206 29.42 21.90 -3.71
N ASP A 207 29.05 20.81 -4.37
CA ASP A 207 28.07 19.88 -3.84
C ASP A 207 28.61 19.23 -2.54
N GLU A 208 27.71 18.85 -1.63
CA GLU A 208 28.04 18.34 -0.30
C GLU A 208 27.73 16.84 -0.22
N ARG A 209 28.61 16.07 0.44
CA ARG A 209 28.43 14.64 0.72
C ARG A 209 28.48 14.39 2.22
N TRP A 210 27.52 13.66 2.74
CA TRP A 210 27.52 13.20 4.12
C TRP A 210 27.60 11.67 4.13
N CYS A 211 28.61 11.11 4.79
CA CYS A 211 28.66 9.69 5.13
C CYS A 211 28.40 9.54 6.63
N PHE A 212 27.46 8.68 7.00
CA PHE A 212 27.00 8.59 8.38
C PHE A 212 26.58 7.19 8.78
N LEU A 213 26.72 6.92 10.08
CA LEU A 213 26.22 5.75 10.76
C LEU A 213 24.80 6.06 11.23
N GLU A 214 23.85 5.21 10.85
CA GLU A 214 22.46 5.34 11.26
C GLU A 214 22.05 4.16 12.15
N GLU A 215 21.35 4.47 13.24
CA GLU A 215 20.73 3.50 14.14
C GLU A 215 19.30 3.93 14.45
N PHE A 216 18.35 3.04 14.18
CA PHE A 216 16.95 3.17 14.58
C PHE A 216 16.65 2.13 15.66
N ALA A 217 16.01 2.53 16.75
CA ALA A 217 15.64 1.63 17.85
C ALA A 217 14.30 2.02 18.49
N PRO A 218 13.52 1.06 19.00
CA PRO A 218 12.34 1.36 19.80
C PRO A 218 12.74 2.02 21.13
N SER A 219 11.98 3.04 21.53
CA SER A 219 12.10 3.73 22.83
C SER A 219 11.12 3.10 23.82
N ARG A 220 11.53 2.98 25.09
CA ARG A 220 10.73 2.37 26.16
C ARG A 220 10.86 3.21 27.42
N ARG A 221 9.73 3.68 27.96
CA ARG A 221 9.67 4.42 29.22
C ARG A 221 8.42 4.00 30.00
N GLY A 222 8.50 4.11 31.32
CA GLY A 222 7.41 3.72 32.23
C GLY A 222 7.58 2.34 32.87
N PRO A 223 6.75 2.01 33.87
CA PRO A 223 6.76 0.72 34.54
C PRO A 223 6.28 -0.39 33.59
N ALA A 224 7.01 -1.50 33.53
CA ALA A 224 6.70 -2.69 32.72
C ALA A 224 6.82 -2.56 31.18
N SER A 225 7.92 -1.96 30.68
CA SER A 225 8.51 -2.27 29.36
C SER A 225 7.72 -1.94 28.08
N SER A 226 6.63 -1.15 28.19
CA SER A 226 5.88 -0.63 27.04
C SER A 226 6.77 0.16 26.08
N VAL A 227 6.50 0.02 24.78
CA VAL A 227 7.19 0.79 23.73
C VAL A 227 6.42 2.10 23.54
N THR A 228 6.97 3.19 24.06
CA THR A 228 6.36 4.53 24.02
C THR A 228 6.78 5.34 22.81
N GLY A 229 7.67 4.81 21.95
CA GLY A 229 8.23 5.58 20.85
C GLY A 229 9.38 4.89 20.10
N PHE A 230 10.18 5.71 19.41
CA PHE A 230 11.44 5.30 18.80
C PHE A 230 12.48 6.42 18.78
N THR A 231 13.74 6.04 18.60
CA THR A 231 14.89 6.92 18.42
C THR A 231 15.57 6.63 17.08
N LEU A 232 15.90 7.67 16.32
CA LEU A 232 16.75 7.62 15.13
C LEU A 232 18.01 8.45 15.39
N SER A 233 19.19 7.84 15.30
CA SER A 233 20.50 8.49 15.45
C SER A 233 21.26 8.46 14.12
N GLN A 234 21.79 9.59 13.67
CA GLN A 234 22.62 9.71 12.45
C GLN A 234 23.91 10.46 12.77
N ARG A 235 25.06 9.82 12.62
CA ARG A 235 26.36 10.36 13.10
C ARG A 235 27.41 10.32 11.99
N SER A 236 28.03 11.47 11.69
CA SER A 236 29.10 11.60 10.69
C SER A 236 30.20 10.56 10.92
N LEU A 237 30.59 9.89 9.84
CA LEU A 237 31.73 8.99 9.74
C LEU A 237 32.84 9.66 8.92
N GLN A 238 34.10 9.38 9.27
CA GLN A 238 35.24 9.72 8.41
C GLN A 238 35.49 8.55 7.42
N PRO A 239 35.28 8.72 6.10
CA PRO A 239 35.33 7.61 5.15
C PRO A 239 36.67 6.87 5.09
N ASP A 240 37.77 7.59 5.32
CA ASP A 240 39.12 7.02 5.26
C ASP A 240 39.46 6.14 6.48
N ALA A 241 38.83 6.43 7.63
CA ALA A 241 38.93 5.64 8.86
C ALA A 241 38.01 4.39 8.86
N LEU A 242 37.08 4.27 7.90
CA LEU A 242 36.15 3.13 7.84
C LEU A 242 36.85 1.83 7.45
N PRO A 243 36.49 0.68 8.06
CA PRO A 243 36.86 -0.64 7.55
C PRO A 243 36.46 -0.80 6.07
N ARG A 244 37.29 -1.46 5.26
CA ARG A 244 37.06 -1.61 3.80
C ARG A 244 35.67 -2.14 3.44
N ALA A 245 35.12 -3.05 4.26
CA ALA A 245 33.81 -3.68 4.04
C ALA A 245 32.60 -2.74 4.19
N VAL A 246 32.76 -1.58 4.86
CA VAL A 246 31.69 -0.58 5.07
C VAL A 246 32.06 0.80 4.51
N ARG A 247 33.15 0.87 3.75
CA ARG A 247 33.63 2.12 3.14
C ARG A 247 32.84 2.40 1.87
N PRO A 248 32.29 3.61 1.67
CA PRO A 248 31.59 3.95 0.44
C PRO A 248 32.53 3.83 -0.78
N PRO A 249 32.03 3.33 -1.92
CA PRO A 249 32.84 3.21 -3.14
C PRO A 249 33.29 4.59 -3.65
N ILE A 250 34.49 4.64 -4.23
CA ILE A 250 35.01 5.85 -4.89
C ILE A 250 34.22 6.06 -6.18
N GLU A 251 33.42 7.13 -6.24
CA GLU A 251 32.59 7.42 -7.42
C GLU A 251 33.44 7.63 -8.69
N LEU A 252 33.20 6.76 -9.67
CA LEU A 252 33.61 6.92 -11.05
C LEU A 252 32.41 7.49 -11.85
N VAL A 253 32.59 8.64 -12.49
CA VAL A 253 31.53 9.29 -13.27
C VAL A 253 31.61 8.79 -14.72
N ARG A 254 30.45 8.38 -15.25
CA ARG A 254 30.26 7.94 -16.64
C ARG A 254 30.00 9.16 -17.53
N HIS A 255 30.70 9.26 -18.66
CA HIS A 255 30.46 10.36 -19.62
C HIS A 255 29.11 10.17 -20.35
N SER A 256 28.35 11.25 -20.53
CA SER A 256 27.09 11.23 -21.31
C SER A 256 27.29 11.19 -22.84
N ARG A 257 28.54 11.23 -23.32
CA ARG A 257 28.92 11.19 -24.75
C ARG A 257 30.25 10.47 -25.00
N GLY A 258 30.48 9.33 -24.34
CA GLY A 258 31.68 8.51 -24.60
C GLY A 258 31.76 7.23 -23.78
N LEU A 259 32.31 6.17 -24.38
CA LEU A 259 32.59 4.89 -23.73
C LEU A 259 33.82 5.02 -22.81
N GLY A 260 33.62 5.60 -21.63
CA GLY A 260 34.67 5.75 -20.62
C GLY A 260 34.16 6.21 -19.26
N PHE A 261 34.75 5.67 -18.20
CA PHE A 261 34.60 6.14 -16.82
C PHE A 261 35.80 7.01 -16.45
N ARG A 262 35.58 8.14 -15.77
CA ARG A 262 36.66 8.98 -15.24
C ARG A 262 36.34 9.38 -13.79
N ARG A 263 37.36 9.57 -12.95
CA ARG A 263 37.15 10.20 -11.62
C ARG A 263 36.54 11.59 -11.82
N SER A 264 35.59 11.95 -10.97
CA SER A 264 34.98 13.28 -11.00
C SER A 264 36.03 14.36 -10.69
N ASN A 265 36.15 15.37 -11.56
CA ASN A 265 36.97 16.56 -11.27
C ASN A 265 36.22 17.62 -10.43
N LYS A 266 34.94 17.41 -10.10
CA LYS A 266 34.25 18.26 -9.12
C LYS A 266 34.79 17.93 -7.72
N ARG A 267 35.31 18.94 -7.02
CA ARG A 267 35.47 18.85 -5.56
C ARG A 267 34.09 18.66 -4.94
N ILE A 268 34.01 17.89 -3.86
CA ILE A 268 32.77 17.64 -3.10
C ILE A 268 33.13 17.87 -1.63
N HIS A 269 32.36 18.69 -0.92
CA HIS A 269 32.63 18.93 0.50
C HIS A 269 32.08 17.78 1.34
N GLN A 270 32.95 17.12 2.11
CA GLN A 270 32.53 16.11 3.08
C GLN A 270 31.96 16.78 4.34
N VAL A 271 30.79 16.34 4.77
CA VAL A 271 30.12 16.79 6.00
C VAL A 271 30.61 15.92 7.16
N LEU A 272 31.47 16.48 7.99
CA LEU A 272 32.09 15.83 9.14
C LEU A 272 31.66 16.51 10.46
N GLY A 273 31.84 15.82 11.58
CA GLY A 273 31.57 16.37 12.93
C GLY A 273 30.09 16.62 13.25
N LEU A 274 29.15 16.11 12.45
CA LEU A 274 27.71 16.28 12.63
C LEU A 274 27.09 15.05 13.32
N SER A 275 26.35 15.27 14.41
CA SER A 275 25.49 14.25 15.04
C SER A 275 24.05 14.77 15.09
N LEU A 276 23.11 13.96 14.60
CA LEU A 276 21.68 14.22 14.60
C LEU A 276 20.91 13.10 15.31
N GLY A 277 19.85 13.47 16.01
CA GLY A 277 18.97 12.57 16.73
C GLY A 277 17.53 12.99 16.53
N CYS A 278 16.62 12.03 16.39
CA CYS A 278 15.19 12.25 16.41
C CYS A 278 14.57 11.29 17.42
N LEU A 279 13.97 11.83 18.48
CA LEU A 279 13.13 11.11 19.44
C LEU A 279 11.67 11.32 19.04
N VAL A 280 10.93 10.24 18.88
CA VAL A 280 9.49 10.25 18.58
C VAL A 280 8.79 9.47 19.67
N GLU A 281 7.81 10.07 20.32
CA GLU A 281 7.05 9.48 21.43
C GLU A 281 5.55 9.66 21.24
N THR A 282 4.76 8.66 21.63
CA THR A 282 3.29 8.75 21.62
C THR A 282 2.80 9.75 22.65
N ILE A 283 1.84 10.59 22.27
CA ILE A 283 1.09 11.42 23.21
C ILE A 283 -0.09 10.59 23.69
N GLU A 284 -0.05 10.15 24.95
CA GLU A 284 -1.14 9.38 25.57
C GLU A 284 -2.45 10.17 25.54
N GLU A 285 -3.57 9.45 25.47
CA GLU A 285 -4.95 10.00 25.43
C GLU A 285 -5.32 10.90 24.22
N SER A 286 -4.38 11.19 23.32
CA SER A 286 -4.64 12.01 22.13
C SER A 286 -5.64 11.36 21.15
N ARG A 287 -6.70 12.11 20.78
CA ARG A 287 -7.69 11.73 19.76
C ARG A 287 -7.92 12.92 18.80
N PRO A 288 -7.52 12.84 17.51
CA PRO A 288 -6.86 11.72 16.84
C PRO A 288 -5.46 11.42 17.41
N ALA A 289 -4.92 10.24 17.12
CA ALA A 289 -3.60 9.84 17.61
C ALA A 289 -2.50 10.84 17.15
N ALA A 290 -1.60 11.19 18.08
CA ALA A 290 -0.50 12.10 17.84
C ALA A 290 0.83 11.61 18.44
N VAL A 291 1.93 12.09 17.88
CA VAL A 291 3.29 11.88 18.40
C VAL A 291 3.99 13.21 18.65
N ARG A 292 4.75 13.27 19.74
CA ARG A 292 5.74 14.32 19.98
C ARG A 292 7.02 13.97 19.22
N ILE A 293 7.54 14.92 18.45
CA ILE A 293 8.82 14.79 17.75
C ILE A 293 9.81 15.78 18.32
N VAL A 294 10.98 15.28 18.74
CA VAL A 294 12.12 16.07 19.20
C VAL A 294 13.33 15.73 18.33
N PHE A 295 13.61 16.59 17.35
CA PHE A 295 14.84 16.55 16.57
C PHE A 295 15.91 17.41 17.24
N TYR A 296 17.11 16.86 17.35
CA TYR A 296 18.29 17.51 17.89
C TYR A 296 19.47 17.34 16.93
N GLY A 297 20.24 18.41 16.74
CA GLY A 297 21.50 18.36 16.01
C GLY A 297 22.58 19.14 16.73
N CYS A 298 23.82 18.62 16.70
CA CYS A 298 25.00 19.34 17.13
C CYS A 298 26.16 19.16 16.14
N CYS A 299 27.01 20.17 16.04
CA CYS A 299 28.27 20.10 15.31
C CYS A 299 29.46 20.36 16.24
N SER A 300 30.49 19.49 16.17
CA SER A 300 31.70 19.55 17.00
C SER A 300 32.91 19.95 16.16
N ASP A 301 33.78 20.78 16.74
CA ASP A 301 35.02 21.30 16.14
C ASP A 301 36.19 20.29 16.19
N LYS A 302 35.97 19.11 16.79
CA LYS A 302 37.02 18.10 16.97
C LYS A 302 37.35 17.37 15.67
N GLU A 303 38.29 18.00 14.96
CA GLU A 303 39.24 17.40 14.01
C GLU A 303 38.67 17.07 12.61
N HIS A 304 39.11 17.88 11.62
CA HIS A 304 39.08 17.66 10.15
C HIS A 304 37.83 18.08 9.34
N GLY A 305 36.89 18.89 9.87
CA GLY A 305 35.71 19.35 9.11
C GLY A 305 35.55 20.88 8.99
N ASP A 306 34.96 21.38 7.89
CA ASP A 306 34.48 22.77 7.84
C ASP A 306 33.17 22.89 8.63
N LEU A 307 33.29 23.44 9.84
CA LEU A 307 32.19 23.68 10.75
C LEU A 307 31.06 24.52 10.15
N ASN A 308 31.35 25.45 9.23
CA ASN A 308 30.32 26.25 8.57
C ASN A 308 29.51 25.40 7.58
N VAL A 309 30.12 24.41 6.92
CA VAL A 309 29.40 23.42 6.12
C VAL A 309 28.53 22.54 7.02
N ALA A 310 29.09 22.01 8.12
CA ALA A 310 28.33 21.20 9.07
C ALA A 310 27.12 21.96 9.66
N ARG A 311 27.32 23.22 10.09
CA ARG A 311 26.26 24.09 10.62
C ARG A 311 25.20 24.46 9.58
N ARG A 312 25.61 24.82 8.35
CA ARG A 312 24.68 25.08 7.22
C ARG A 312 23.85 23.83 6.90
N ARG A 313 24.47 22.65 6.94
CA ARG A 313 23.80 21.37 6.70
C ARG A 313 22.84 21.00 7.82
N MET A 314 23.25 21.13 9.08
CA MET A 314 22.41 20.89 10.27
C MET A 314 21.11 21.71 10.23
N LEU A 315 21.20 23.02 9.97
CA LEU A 315 20.03 23.90 9.85
C LEU A 315 19.09 23.51 8.69
N ARG A 316 19.64 23.02 7.57
CA ARG A 316 18.83 22.49 6.45
C ARG A 316 18.13 21.19 6.81
N LEU A 317 18.76 20.32 7.58
CA LEU A 317 18.19 19.05 8.03
C LEU A 317 17.08 19.30 9.06
N ALA A 318 17.31 20.20 10.02
CA ALA A 318 16.29 20.70 10.95
C ALA A 318 15.04 21.28 10.22
N HIS A 319 15.24 22.08 9.17
CA HIS A 319 14.14 22.62 8.35
C HIS A 319 13.40 21.53 7.53
N GLY A 320 13.95 20.32 7.36
CA GLY A 320 13.23 19.19 6.78
C GLY A 320 12.14 18.65 7.69
N VAL A 321 12.40 18.63 9.00
CA VAL A 321 11.46 18.15 10.04
C VAL A 321 10.18 18.99 10.04
N LEU A 322 10.29 20.30 9.81
CA LEU A 322 9.14 21.22 9.71
C LEU A 322 8.15 20.86 8.59
N LYS A 323 8.53 20.00 7.64
CA LYS A 323 7.66 19.55 6.55
C LYS A 323 6.89 18.26 6.85
N LEU A 324 7.16 17.58 7.97
CA LEU A 324 6.50 16.31 8.31
C LEU A 324 4.97 16.41 8.28
N PRO A 325 4.30 17.44 8.83
CA PRO A 325 2.85 17.62 8.70
C PRO A 325 2.33 17.62 7.25
N ALA A 326 3.02 18.33 6.35
CA ALA A 326 2.66 18.39 4.94
C ALA A 326 2.98 17.09 4.17
N ILE A 327 3.95 16.29 4.63
CA ILE A 327 4.25 14.97 4.08
C ILE A 327 3.17 13.97 4.52
N VAL A 328 2.83 13.91 5.82
CA VAL A 328 1.71 13.13 6.37
C VAL A 328 0.43 13.40 5.58
N ARG A 329 0.01 14.67 5.51
CA ARG A 329 -1.22 15.08 4.81
C ARG A 329 -1.24 14.65 3.35
N ARG A 330 -0.11 14.77 2.64
CA ARG A 330 0.02 14.33 1.24
C ARG A 330 -0.14 12.81 1.08
N ARG A 331 0.48 12.00 1.96
CA ARG A 331 0.33 10.53 1.95
C ARG A 331 -1.13 10.12 2.19
N ARG A 332 -1.77 10.70 3.22
CA ARG A 332 -3.20 10.47 3.52
C ARG A 332 -4.13 10.85 2.37
N MET A 333 -3.86 11.98 1.72
CA MET A 333 -4.57 12.41 0.51
C MET A 333 -4.40 11.44 -0.66
N SER A 334 -3.18 10.91 -0.88
CA SER A 334 -2.92 9.92 -1.94
C SER A 334 -3.52 8.54 -1.65
N ALA A 335 -3.79 8.20 -0.39
CA ALA A 335 -4.51 6.98 -0.02
C ALA A 335 -6.04 7.04 -0.28
N GLN A 336 -6.59 8.18 -0.71
CA GLN A 336 -8.03 8.32 -0.94
C GLN A 336 -8.43 8.00 -2.38
N VAL A 337 -9.48 7.20 -2.54
CA VAL A 337 -10.18 7.09 -3.83
C VAL A 337 -10.88 8.43 -4.14
N PRO A 338 -10.58 9.12 -5.25
CA PRO A 338 -11.27 10.34 -5.67
C PRO A 338 -12.58 10.06 -6.43
N ALA A 339 -13.39 11.10 -6.60
CA ALA A 339 -14.58 11.02 -7.44
C ALA A 339 -14.26 11.31 -8.91
N ASP A 340 -14.81 10.53 -9.84
CA ASP A 340 -14.82 10.89 -11.25
C ASP A 340 -15.85 12.00 -11.49
N VAL A 341 -15.34 13.23 -11.46
CA VAL A 341 -16.10 14.45 -11.74
C VAL A 341 -16.76 14.42 -13.13
N TRP A 342 -16.19 13.73 -14.13
CA TRP A 342 -16.75 13.68 -15.48
C TRP A 342 -17.97 12.78 -15.57
N SER A 343 -17.91 11.57 -14.99
CA SER A 343 -19.07 10.67 -14.93
C SER A 343 -20.17 11.24 -14.04
N ILE A 344 -19.83 11.82 -12.87
CA ILE A 344 -20.81 12.50 -12.01
C ILE A 344 -21.45 13.70 -12.71
N THR A 345 -20.70 14.49 -13.49
CA THR A 345 -21.28 15.65 -14.20
C THR A 345 -22.18 15.24 -15.36
N ARG A 346 -21.89 14.11 -16.04
CA ARG A 346 -22.83 13.52 -17.02
C ARG A 346 -24.12 13.04 -16.35
N LEU A 347 -24.02 12.28 -15.27
CA LEU A 347 -25.19 11.79 -14.51
C LEU A 347 -26.02 12.92 -13.91
N ALA A 348 -25.39 13.96 -13.37
CA ALA A 348 -26.07 15.11 -12.78
C ALA A 348 -26.71 16.07 -13.81
N SER A 349 -26.48 15.89 -15.11
CA SER A 349 -27.06 16.76 -16.16
C SER A 349 -28.59 16.67 -16.25
N THR A 350 -29.19 15.63 -15.67
CA THR A 350 -30.64 15.41 -15.58
C THR A 350 -31.27 15.85 -14.25
N ALA A 351 -30.47 16.25 -13.25
CA ALA A 351 -30.93 16.49 -11.88
C ALA A 351 -30.73 17.96 -11.41
N PRO A 352 -31.79 18.71 -11.05
CA PRO A 352 -31.68 20.11 -10.64
C PRO A 352 -31.30 20.27 -9.15
N SER A 353 -30.09 19.87 -8.73
CA SER A 353 -29.68 19.94 -7.32
C SER A 353 -28.39 20.73 -7.02
N ALA A 354 -28.36 21.30 -5.80
CA ALA A 354 -27.20 21.83 -5.09
C ALA A 354 -26.27 22.84 -5.82
N SER A 355 -26.81 23.96 -6.30
CA SER A 355 -26.02 25.17 -6.63
C SER A 355 -25.45 25.89 -5.37
N ARG A 356 -24.97 25.17 -4.36
CA ARG A 356 -24.48 25.72 -3.07
C ARG A 356 -23.07 25.22 -2.80
N CYS A 357 -22.26 26.03 -2.12
CA CYS A 357 -20.93 25.62 -1.69
C CYS A 357 -21.05 24.62 -0.52
N VAL A 358 -20.50 23.42 -0.64
CA VAL A 358 -20.53 22.40 0.44
C VAL A 358 -19.90 22.89 1.75
N GLY A 359 -18.84 23.70 1.69
CA GLY A 359 -18.12 24.19 2.88
C GLY A 359 -18.66 25.45 3.55
N CYS A 360 -19.67 26.14 2.99
CA CYS A 360 -20.26 27.33 3.66
C CYS A 360 -21.75 27.55 3.33
N SER A 361 -22.39 26.58 2.69
CA SER A 361 -23.78 26.59 2.24
C SER A 361 -24.22 27.82 1.41
N ARG A 362 -23.33 28.70 0.93
CA ARG A 362 -23.70 29.87 0.14
C ARG A 362 -24.12 29.50 -1.27
N SER A 363 -25.15 30.17 -1.80
CA SER A 363 -25.62 29.98 -3.18
C SER A 363 -24.58 30.44 -4.20
N LEU A 364 -24.42 29.65 -5.25
CA LEU A 364 -23.55 29.82 -6.41
C LEU A 364 -24.37 30.08 -7.70
N ARG A 365 -25.68 30.36 -7.55
CA ARG A 365 -26.64 30.41 -8.67
C ARG A 365 -26.62 31.75 -9.44
N TRP A 366 -25.97 32.80 -8.93
CA TRP A 366 -26.15 34.18 -9.44
C TRP A 366 -24.90 35.09 -9.40
N ARG A 367 -23.78 34.63 -9.97
CA ARG A 367 -22.66 35.51 -10.36
C ARG A 367 -21.99 34.99 -11.64
N PHE A 368 -22.13 35.74 -12.74
CA PHE A 368 -21.61 35.42 -14.08
C PHE A 368 -20.06 35.35 -14.19
N MET A 369 -19.33 35.55 -13.09
CA MET A 369 -17.86 35.56 -13.04
C MET A 369 -17.26 34.76 -11.86
N VAL A 370 -17.97 33.77 -11.30
CA VAL A 370 -17.40 32.88 -10.27
C VAL A 370 -17.18 31.48 -10.85
N ASN A 371 -15.91 31.12 -11.06
CA ASN A 371 -15.52 29.76 -11.41
C ASN A 371 -16.04 28.78 -10.35
N LYS A 372 -16.90 27.85 -10.77
CA LYS A 372 -17.50 26.81 -9.94
C LYS A 372 -16.55 25.61 -9.88
N ASN A 373 -15.71 25.57 -8.86
CA ASN A 373 -14.83 24.43 -8.63
C ASN A 373 -15.61 23.29 -7.96
N ARG A 374 -15.26 22.04 -8.27
CA ARG A 374 -15.71 20.85 -7.53
C ARG A 374 -14.58 20.36 -6.63
N CYS A 375 -14.94 19.78 -5.49
CA CYS A 375 -14.00 19.08 -4.63
C CYS A 375 -13.53 17.79 -5.31
N TYR A 376 -12.21 17.55 -5.35
CA TYR A 376 -11.57 16.35 -5.89
C TYR A 376 -12.06 15.07 -5.22
N LEU A 377 -12.25 15.11 -3.89
CA LEU A 377 -12.82 13.98 -3.15
C LEU A 377 -14.33 13.88 -3.36
N CYS A 378 -15.18 14.72 -2.77
CA CYS A 378 -16.64 14.50 -2.81
C CYS A 378 -17.39 14.93 -4.09
N ALA A 379 -16.74 15.52 -5.11
CA ALA A 379 -17.36 16.11 -6.30
C ALA A 379 -18.39 17.25 -6.10
N HIS A 380 -18.78 17.59 -4.87
CA HIS A 380 -19.66 18.74 -4.60
C HIS A 380 -18.99 20.09 -4.93
N LEU A 381 -19.83 21.11 -5.18
CA LEU A 381 -19.37 22.45 -5.52
C LEU A 381 -18.73 23.17 -4.32
N VAL A 382 -17.66 23.93 -4.58
CA VAL A 382 -16.93 24.72 -3.58
C VAL A 382 -16.72 26.14 -4.11
N CYS A 383 -16.99 27.14 -3.28
CA CYS A 383 -16.72 28.54 -3.63
C CYS A 383 -15.24 28.89 -3.51
N SER A 384 -14.82 29.98 -4.18
CA SER A 384 -13.43 30.44 -4.21
C SER A 384 -12.78 30.78 -2.86
N ARG A 385 -13.56 30.82 -1.76
CA ARG A 385 -13.08 31.03 -0.38
C ARG A 385 -13.01 29.75 0.47
N CYS A 386 -13.64 28.65 0.05
CA CYS A 386 -13.73 27.42 0.83
C CYS A 386 -12.92 26.26 0.24
N TRP A 387 -12.41 26.39 -0.98
CA TRP A 387 -11.53 25.36 -1.54
C TRP A 387 -10.14 25.50 -0.93
N ILE A 388 -9.54 24.38 -0.59
CA ILE A 388 -8.20 24.28 -0.04
C ILE A 388 -7.35 23.54 -1.08
N ARG A 389 -6.19 24.11 -1.39
CA ARG A 389 -5.23 23.47 -2.31
C ARG A 389 -4.43 22.45 -1.53
N GLN A 390 -4.51 21.17 -1.90
CA GLN A 390 -3.73 20.11 -1.27
C GLN A 390 -2.74 19.48 -2.27
N PRO A 391 -1.48 19.24 -1.87
CA PRO A 391 -0.55 18.47 -2.68
C PRO A 391 -0.93 16.98 -2.63
N LEU A 392 -0.90 16.33 -3.78
CA LEU A 392 -1.12 14.91 -3.96
C LEU A 392 0.08 14.32 -4.69
N GLU A 393 0.53 13.13 -4.33
CA GLU A 393 1.45 12.38 -5.18
C GLU A 393 0.65 11.59 -6.22
N ALA A 394 0.98 11.78 -7.51
CA ALA A 394 0.43 10.99 -8.61
C ALA A 394 1.25 9.71 -8.82
N THR A 395 0.67 8.72 -9.50
CA THR A 395 1.26 7.40 -9.77
C THR A 395 2.63 7.42 -10.47
N ASN A 396 3.06 8.55 -11.04
CA ASN A 396 4.38 8.73 -11.64
C ASN A 396 5.38 9.50 -10.74
N GLY A 397 5.15 9.51 -9.42
CA GLY A 397 5.96 10.20 -8.42
C GLY A 397 5.92 11.74 -8.49
N ARG A 398 5.08 12.33 -9.36
CA ARG A 398 4.96 13.79 -9.46
C ARG A 398 3.97 14.30 -8.44
N THR A 399 4.38 15.28 -7.64
CA THR A 399 3.45 16.03 -6.80
C THR A 399 2.59 16.97 -7.66
N ILE A 400 1.28 16.72 -7.70
CA ILE A 400 0.26 17.58 -8.31
C ILE A 400 -0.48 18.37 -7.22
N SER A 401 -1.38 19.27 -7.60
CA SER A 401 -2.28 19.95 -6.65
C SER A 401 -3.74 19.66 -6.98
N VAL A 402 -4.51 19.28 -5.97
CA VAL A 402 -5.96 19.09 -6.05
C VAL A 402 -6.70 20.16 -5.23
N LEU A 403 -7.99 20.35 -5.52
CA LEU A 403 -8.86 21.27 -4.78
C LEU A 403 -9.80 20.43 -3.91
N VAL A 404 -9.78 20.61 -2.60
CA VAL A 404 -10.70 19.92 -1.67
C VAL A 404 -11.57 20.91 -0.90
N CYS A 405 -12.73 20.47 -0.42
CA CYS A 405 -13.53 21.24 0.54
C CYS A 405 -13.04 21.00 1.98
N PRO A 406 -13.44 21.85 2.95
CA PRO A 406 -13.00 21.71 4.34
C PRO A 406 -13.46 20.39 4.96
N ASN A 407 -14.71 19.97 4.69
CA ASN A 407 -15.28 18.72 5.21
C ASN A 407 -14.42 17.51 4.82
N CYS A 408 -14.10 17.36 3.52
CA CYS A 408 -13.27 16.23 3.07
C CYS A 408 -11.84 16.30 3.60
N LEU A 409 -11.27 17.50 3.79
CA LEU A 409 -9.94 17.62 4.42
C LEU A 409 -9.99 17.13 5.88
N GLN A 410 -11.03 17.52 6.63
CA GLN A 410 -11.25 17.04 8.00
C GLN A 410 -11.47 15.52 8.04
N SER A 411 -12.28 14.95 7.12
CA SER A 411 -12.48 13.50 7.03
C SER A 411 -11.14 12.77 6.83
N VAL A 412 -10.28 13.25 5.92
CA VAL A 412 -8.92 12.69 5.71
C VAL A 412 -8.01 12.85 6.94
N GLN A 413 -8.19 13.89 7.75
CA GLN A 413 -7.44 14.03 9.00
C GLN A 413 -7.94 13.10 10.11
N ASN A 414 -9.23 12.77 10.12
CA ASN A 414 -9.86 11.94 11.14
C ASN A 414 -9.72 10.42 10.91
N CYS A 415 -9.47 9.97 9.67
CA CYS A 415 -9.22 8.55 9.40
C CYS A 415 -7.98 8.01 10.14
N ASN A 416 -7.95 6.71 10.39
CA ASN A 416 -6.83 6.02 11.03
C ASN A 416 -5.85 5.53 9.96
N TYR A 417 -4.55 5.83 10.12
CA TYR A 417 -3.51 5.42 9.18
C TYR A 417 -2.44 4.53 9.82
N ALA A 418 -2.69 4.00 11.03
CA ALA A 418 -1.75 3.17 11.76
C ALA A 418 -1.43 1.86 11.03
N HIS A 419 -2.46 1.15 10.56
CA HIS A 419 -2.29 -0.15 9.89
C HIS A 419 -1.68 0.01 8.49
N LEU A 420 -2.15 0.97 7.68
CA LEU A 420 -1.47 1.38 6.43
C LEU A 420 0.02 1.70 6.65
N GLY A 421 0.36 2.45 7.71
CA GLY A 421 1.74 2.76 8.08
C GLY A 421 2.56 1.53 8.43
N ALA A 422 2.02 0.62 9.26
CA ALA A 422 2.69 -0.60 9.67
C ALA A 422 2.86 -1.62 8.53
N SER A 423 1.81 -1.82 7.71
CA SER A 423 1.83 -2.70 6.53
C SER A 423 2.91 -2.27 5.55
N SER A 424 2.99 -0.97 5.24
CA SER A 424 4.03 -0.37 4.41
C SER A 424 5.45 -0.62 4.90
N MET A 425 5.66 -0.99 6.17
CA MET A 425 6.98 -1.31 6.71
C MET A 425 7.25 -2.83 6.74
N SER A 426 6.18 -3.63 6.88
CA SER A 426 6.26 -5.09 7.01
C SER A 426 6.63 -5.80 5.71
N SER A 427 6.24 -5.24 4.56
CA SER A 427 6.61 -5.73 3.22
C SER A 427 8.13 -5.74 3.00
N HIS A 428 8.84 -4.72 3.52
CA HIS A 428 10.28 -4.55 3.35
C HIS A 428 11.15 -5.45 4.25
N ASP A 429 10.60 -5.99 5.34
CA ASP A 429 11.33 -6.93 6.21
C ASP A 429 11.35 -8.37 5.63
N ARG A 430 10.61 -8.66 4.53
CA ARG A 430 10.76 -9.90 3.74
C ARG A 430 12.04 -9.88 2.89
N GLY A 431 13.18 -10.09 3.57
CA GLY A 431 14.46 -10.60 3.04
C GLY A 431 14.88 -10.17 1.63
N SER A 432 15.85 -9.25 1.55
CA SER A 432 16.59 -8.88 0.33
C SER A 432 17.34 -10.08 -0.31
N SER A 433 16.62 -10.87 -1.10
CA SER A 433 17.13 -11.95 -1.97
C SER A 433 16.44 -11.96 -3.33
N LEU A 434 16.41 -10.81 -4.03
CA LEU A 434 16.21 -10.80 -5.49
C LEU A 434 17.54 -10.57 -6.20
N SER A 435 18.22 -11.68 -6.49
CA SER A 435 19.19 -11.78 -7.58
C SER A 435 18.57 -12.58 -8.71
N THR A 436 18.63 -12.02 -9.93
CA THR A 436 18.28 -12.66 -11.22
C THR A 436 16.85 -13.17 -11.41
N THR A 437 15.96 -12.28 -11.87
CA THR A 437 14.88 -12.60 -12.82
C THR A 437 14.93 -11.66 -14.04
N SER A 438 14.31 -12.09 -15.14
CA SER A 438 14.72 -11.80 -16.53
C SER A 438 14.29 -10.42 -17.10
N PRO A 439 14.94 -9.93 -18.18
CA PRO A 439 14.79 -8.55 -18.65
C PRO A 439 13.58 -8.32 -19.58
N ILE A 440 12.34 -8.47 -19.08
CA ILE A 440 11.12 -8.01 -19.77
C ILE A 440 10.20 -7.21 -18.81
N SER A 441 10.74 -6.14 -18.23
CA SER A 441 9.95 -5.06 -17.62
C SER A 441 10.71 -3.73 -17.50
N VAL A 442 11.71 -3.51 -18.37
CA VAL A 442 12.57 -2.30 -18.39
C VAL A 442 11.85 -1.06 -18.98
N ILE A 443 10.59 -0.87 -18.59
CA ILE A 443 9.78 0.36 -18.73
C ILE A 443 8.99 0.65 -17.43
N ALA A 444 8.89 -0.30 -16.48
CA ALA A 444 8.25 -0.10 -15.18
C ALA A 444 9.19 0.63 -14.20
N GLY A 445 9.02 1.95 -14.06
CA GLY A 445 9.76 2.78 -13.12
C GLY A 445 8.88 3.28 -11.98
N ALA A 446 9.24 2.89 -10.75
CA ALA A 446 8.66 3.31 -9.47
C ALA A 446 7.24 2.79 -9.14
N ASP A 447 7.17 1.53 -8.67
CA ASP A 447 6.14 1.12 -7.72
C ASP A 447 6.41 1.71 -6.33
N VAL A 448 5.34 1.92 -5.55
CA VAL A 448 5.27 2.82 -4.38
C VAL A 448 5.40 4.29 -4.86
N TYR A 449 4.43 5.19 -4.67
CA TYR A 449 3.77 5.55 -3.40
C TYR A 449 2.24 5.72 -3.52
N PHE A 450 1.51 4.95 -2.69
CA PHE A 450 0.05 5.01 -2.41
C PHE A 450 -0.94 4.48 -3.48
N HIS A 451 -1.13 3.16 -3.42
CA HIS A 451 -2.39 2.40 -3.57
C HIS A 451 -3.51 3.01 -4.43
N THR A 452 -3.48 2.74 -5.73
CA THR A 452 -4.68 2.20 -6.38
C THR A 452 -4.87 0.77 -5.90
N THR A 453 -6.03 0.43 -5.35
CA THR A 453 -6.31 -0.96 -4.92
C THR A 453 -6.35 -1.87 -6.15
N GLN A 454 -5.63 -2.98 -6.12
CA GLN A 454 -5.47 -3.86 -7.27
C GLN A 454 -5.47 -5.33 -6.86
N VAL A 455 -5.82 -6.20 -7.80
CA VAL A 455 -5.57 -7.63 -7.71
C VAL A 455 -4.10 -7.87 -8.05
N LEU A 456 -3.46 -8.84 -7.39
CA LEU A 456 -2.07 -9.22 -7.65
C LEU A 456 -1.98 -10.45 -8.58
N PRO A 457 -0.89 -10.62 -9.36
CA PRO A 457 -0.60 -11.91 -9.95
C PRO A 457 -0.41 -12.97 -8.86
N ASP A 458 -0.66 -14.23 -9.19
CA ASP A 458 -0.33 -15.35 -8.30
C ASP A 458 1.20 -15.45 -8.14
N PRO A 459 1.73 -15.77 -6.94
CA PRO A 459 3.16 -16.00 -6.75
C PRO A 459 3.63 -17.27 -7.49
N ASP A 460 4.93 -17.37 -7.79
CA ASP A 460 5.52 -18.50 -8.53
C ASP A 460 5.31 -19.87 -7.85
N ASP A 461 5.10 -19.87 -6.53
CA ASP A 461 4.82 -21.04 -5.68
C ASP A 461 3.35 -21.14 -5.22
N ALA A 462 2.44 -20.43 -5.89
CA ALA A 462 1.01 -20.51 -5.61
C ALA A 462 0.45 -21.94 -5.78
N PRO A 463 -0.50 -22.36 -4.92
CA PRO A 463 -1.34 -23.51 -5.24
C PRO A 463 -2.24 -23.21 -6.45
N GLU A 464 -2.74 -24.27 -7.08
CA GLU A 464 -3.67 -24.15 -8.21
C GLU A 464 -4.96 -23.39 -7.83
N PRO A 465 -5.62 -22.69 -8.78
CA PRO A 465 -6.88 -21.99 -8.53
C PRO A 465 -7.93 -22.88 -7.83
N GLY A 466 -8.54 -22.35 -6.75
CA GLY A 466 -9.55 -23.07 -5.97
C GLY A 466 -9.03 -24.27 -5.17
N HIS A 467 -7.73 -24.44 -5.00
CA HIS A 467 -7.16 -25.56 -4.22
C HIS A 467 -7.73 -25.64 -2.80
N ALA A 468 -7.85 -24.51 -2.09
CA ALA A 468 -8.39 -24.48 -0.73
C ALA A 468 -9.89 -24.86 -0.67
N VAL A 469 -10.65 -24.50 -1.70
CA VAL A 469 -12.05 -24.89 -1.88
C VAL A 469 -12.18 -26.41 -2.10
N VAL A 470 -11.39 -26.96 -3.03
CA VAL A 470 -11.44 -28.41 -3.35
C VAL A 470 -10.96 -29.25 -2.17
N THR A 471 -9.84 -28.90 -1.54
CA THR A 471 -9.33 -29.62 -0.37
C THR A 471 -10.30 -29.59 0.80
N TYR A 472 -10.95 -28.45 1.09
CA TYR A 472 -11.91 -28.43 2.20
C TYR A 472 -13.18 -29.26 1.94
N LEU A 473 -13.65 -29.32 0.69
CA LEU A 473 -14.74 -30.23 0.34
C LEU A 473 -14.32 -31.70 0.47
N ASP A 474 -13.12 -32.05 0.00
CA ASP A 474 -12.55 -33.39 0.16
C ASP A 474 -12.40 -33.77 1.65
N ASP A 475 -11.93 -32.86 2.50
CA ASP A 475 -11.86 -33.06 3.96
C ASP A 475 -13.25 -33.40 4.55
N ILE A 476 -14.32 -32.67 4.18
CA ILE A 476 -15.69 -32.95 4.68
C ILE A 476 -16.19 -34.35 4.27
N PHE A 477 -15.85 -34.81 3.06
CA PHE A 477 -16.28 -36.12 2.58
C PHE A 477 -15.46 -37.28 3.19
N ASN A 478 -14.21 -37.03 3.60
CA ASN A 478 -13.32 -38.03 4.19
C ASN A 478 -13.28 -38.00 5.74
N ASP A 479 -13.90 -37.01 6.40
CA ASP A 479 -13.97 -36.93 7.86
C ASP A 479 -14.69 -38.18 8.44
N PRO A 480 -14.07 -38.95 9.36
CA PRO A 480 -14.68 -40.15 9.92
C PRO A 480 -16.04 -39.84 10.57
N VAL A 481 -17.09 -40.46 10.03
CA VAL A 481 -18.48 -40.28 10.45
C VAL A 481 -18.67 -40.68 11.91
N ASP A 482 -18.57 -39.71 12.80
CA ASP A 482 -19.02 -39.87 14.18
C ASP A 482 -20.56 -39.94 14.17
N TYR A 483 -21.15 -40.95 14.78
CA TYR A 483 -22.59 -41.27 14.69
C TYR A 483 -23.51 -40.28 15.47
N SER A 484 -22.97 -39.12 15.84
CA SER A 484 -23.76 -37.97 16.29
C SER A 484 -24.43 -37.29 15.09
N SER A 485 -25.65 -36.78 15.28
CA SER A 485 -26.59 -36.46 14.19
C SER A 485 -26.21 -35.29 13.26
N GLY A 486 -25.02 -34.70 13.39
CA GLY A 486 -24.57 -33.57 12.56
C GLY A 486 -23.75 -33.94 11.33
N SER A 487 -23.02 -35.07 11.33
CA SER A 487 -22.07 -35.43 10.26
C SER A 487 -22.74 -35.65 8.90
N PHE A 488 -23.90 -36.30 8.88
CA PHE A 488 -24.68 -36.58 7.67
C PHE A 488 -25.31 -35.31 7.04
N GLU A 489 -25.75 -34.35 7.86
CA GLU A 489 -26.24 -33.05 7.38
C GLU A 489 -25.11 -32.24 6.73
N SER A 490 -23.89 -32.29 7.28
CA SER A 490 -22.72 -31.64 6.69
C SER A 490 -22.33 -32.24 5.33
N GLN A 491 -22.29 -33.57 5.19
CA GLN A 491 -21.95 -34.23 3.93
C GLN A 491 -23.00 -33.99 2.83
N SER A 492 -24.29 -34.04 3.16
CA SER A 492 -25.36 -33.73 2.21
C SER A 492 -25.35 -32.25 1.78
N THR A 493 -25.09 -31.33 2.72
CA THR A 493 -24.88 -29.90 2.40
C THR A 493 -23.68 -29.70 1.47
N ALA A 494 -22.56 -30.38 1.73
CA ALA A 494 -21.36 -30.31 0.89
C ALA A 494 -21.60 -30.89 -0.52
N LEU A 495 -22.39 -31.96 -0.64
CA LEU A 495 -22.79 -32.52 -1.93
C LEU A 495 -23.63 -31.53 -2.74
N ASN A 496 -24.64 -30.90 -2.12
CA ASN A 496 -25.48 -29.87 -2.76
C ASN A 496 -24.63 -28.68 -3.25
N VAL A 497 -23.69 -28.22 -2.42
CA VAL A 497 -22.80 -27.09 -2.77
C VAL A 497 -21.83 -27.48 -3.88
N LEU A 498 -21.21 -28.66 -3.83
CA LEU A 498 -20.32 -29.17 -4.87
C LEU A 498 -21.05 -29.28 -6.22
N GLN A 499 -22.24 -29.88 -6.24
CA GLN A 499 -23.09 -29.96 -7.43
C GLN A 499 -23.40 -28.56 -7.97
N GLN A 500 -23.87 -27.65 -7.12
CA GLN A 500 -24.25 -26.31 -7.55
C GLN A 500 -23.05 -25.51 -8.08
N ILE A 501 -21.85 -25.61 -7.50
CA ILE A 501 -20.66 -24.94 -8.03
C ILE A 501 -20.31 -25.52 -9.41
N VAL A 502 -20.25 -26.85 -9.57
CA VAL A 502 -19.93 -27.52 -10.85
C VAL A 502 -20.94 -27.14 -11.94
N THR A 503 -22.25 -27.19 -11.67
CA THR A 503 -23.29 -26.77 -12.63
C THR A 503 -23.17 -25.29 -13.01
N THR A 504 -22.85 -24.42 -12.05
CA THR A 504 -22.75 -22.97 -12.28
C THR A 504 -21.52 -22.61 -13.14
N LEU A 505 -20.46 -23.43 -13.08
CA LEU A 505 -19.27 -23.36 -13.94
C LEU A 505 -19.60 -23.91 -15.35
N ASP A 506 -20.23 -25.08 -15.44
CA ASP A 506 -20.65 -25.68 -16.72
C ASP A 506 -21.60 -24.78 -17.54
N GLU A 507 -22.52 -24.06 -16.89
CA GLU A 507 -23.34 -23.03 -17.52
C GLU A 507 -22.51 -21.85 -18.05
N GLY A 508 -21.43 -21.47 -17.35
CA GLY A 508 -20.51 -20.42 -17.78
C GLY A 508 -19.77 -20.84 -19.05
N VAL A 509 -19.20 -22.05 -19.05
CA VAL A 509 -18.51 -22.66 -20.19
C VAL A 509 -19.45 -22.80 -21.39
N SER A 510 -20.67 -23.31 -21.20
CA SER A 510 -21.65 -23.48 -22.29
C SER A 510 -22.00 -22.15 -22.97
N ARG A 511 -22.25 -21.08 -22.20
CA ARG A 511 -22.57 -19.74 -22.74
C ARG A 511 -21.40 -19.11 -23.53
N VAL A 512 -20.16 -19.50 -23.26
CA VAL A 512 -18.98 -19.09 -24.04
C VAL A 512 -18.81 -19.95 -25.30
N LEU A 513 -19.16 -21.24 -25.22
CA LEU A 513 -19.05 -22.19 -26.34
C LEU A 513 -20.19 -22.11 -27.36
N GLU A 514 -21.29 -21.39 -27.10
CA GLU A 514 -22.39 -21.15 -28.07
C GLU A 514 -21.97 -20.37 -29.34
N HIS A 515 -20.69 -20.02 -29.51
CA HIS A 515 -20.11 -19.55 -30.79
C HIS A 515 -19.40 -20.66 -31.59
N THR A 516 -19.42 -21.90 -31.11
CA THR A 516 -18.99 -23.11 -31.82
C THR A 516 -19.99 -24.23 -31.54
N SER A 517 -20.77 -24.60 -32.55
CA SER A 517 -21.88 -25.56 -32.43
C SER A 517 -21.49 -26.90 -31.78
N ALA A 518 -21.93 -27.12 -30.55
CA ALA A 518 -21.97 -28.41 -29.88
C ALA A 518 -23.27 -28.51 -29.06
N SER A 519 -23.91 -29.67 -29.11
CA SER A 519 -25.26 -29.91 -28.60
C SER A 519 -25.33 -30.07 -27.08
N THR A 520 -26.33 -29.43 -26.46
CA THR A 520 -26.69 -29.60 -25.05
C THR A 520 -27.29 -30.98 -24.81
N GLU A 521 -26.49 -31.95 -24.34
CA GLU A 521 -27.03 -33.15 -23.68
C GLU A 521 -27.21 -32.87 -22.19
N ALA A 522 -28.43 -33.07 -21.69
CA ALA A 522 -28.77 -32.83 -20.29
C ALA A 522 -28.22 -33.96 -19.41
N LEU A 523 -27.39 -33.59 -18.43
CA LEU A 523 -26.77 -34.51 -17.47
C LEU A 523 -27.80 -35.04 -16.46
N ASN A 524 -28.47 -36.14 -16.81
CA ASN A 524 -29.00 -37.11 -15.86
C ASN A 524 -27.99 -38.26 -15.75
N ASP A 525 -26.86 -38.01 -15.10
CA ASP A 525 -25.80 -39.03 -14.92
C ASP A 525 -26.13 -39.90 -13.69
N PRO A 526 -26.23 -41.25 -13.79
CA PRO A 526 -26.79 -42.08 -12.72
C PRO A 526 -25.94 -42.21 -11.44
N GLU A 527 -24.63 -41.92 -11.49
CA GLU A 527 -23.72 -42.03 -10.34
C GLU A 527 -22.83 -40.79 -10.24
N PHE A 528 -23.23 -39.80 -9.43
CA PHE A 528 -22.40 -38.65 -9.08
C PHE A 528 -21.29 -39.07 -8.10
N GLU A 529 -20.20 -39.63 -8.63
CA GLU A 529 -19.04 -40.01 -7.82
C GLU A 529 -18.29 -38.76 -7.30
N ILE A 530 -18.22 -38.62 -5.97
CA ILE A 530 -17.57 -37.48 -5.30
C ILE A 530 -16.13 -37.22 -5.79
N PRO A 531 -15.23 -38.22 -5.92
CA PRO A 531 -13.87 -37.98 -6.41
C PRO A 531 -13.83 -37.43 -7.84
N VAL A 532 -14.73 -37.89 -8.72
CA VAL A 532 -14.85 -37.42 -10.11
C VAL A 532 -15.37 -35.98 -10.13
N ALA A 533 -16.34 -35.65 -9.29
CA ALA A 533 -16.87 -34.29 -9.15
C ALA A 533 -15.84 -33.29 -8.60
N LEU A 534 -15.05 -33.68 -7.60
CA LEU A 534 -13.96 -32.86 -7.05
C LEU A 534 -12.86 -32.63 -8.11
N GLN A 535 -12.48 -33.67 -8.87
CA GLN A 535 -11.51 -33.55 -9.94
C GLN A 535 -12.03 -32.68 -11.10
N ARG A 536 -13.32 -32.77 -11.43
CA ARG A 536 -13.99 -31.89 -12.41
C ARG A 536 -13.94 -30.43 -11.95
N LEU A 537 -14.32 -30.16 -10.70
CA LEU A 537 -14.30 -28.84 -10.09
C LEU A 537 -12.89 -28.21 -10.16
N ARG A 538 -11.86 -28.97 -9.78
CA ARG A 538 -10.45 -28.56 -9.89
C ARG A 538 -10.08 -28.16 -11.32
N SER A 539 -10.48 -28.95 -12.31
CA SER A 539 -10.21 -28.67 -13.73
C SER A 539 -10.98 -27.45 -14.27
N GLN A 540 -12.15 -27.13 -13.69
CA GLN A 540 -12.94 -25.95 -14.07
C GLN A 540 -12.31 -24.68 -13.48
N PHE A 541 -11.92 -24.67 -12.20
CA PHE A 541 -11.23 -23.52 -11.60
C PHE A 541 -9.95 -23.12 -12.35
N GLN A 542 -9.16 -24.10 -12.81
CA GLN A 542 -7.98 -23.85 -13.63
C GLN A 542 -8.32 -23.26 -15.01
N ARG A 543 -9.43 -23.70 -15.62
CA ARG A 543 -9.85 -23.29 -16.98
C ARG A 543 -10.52 -21.92 -17.02
N GLU A 544 -11.26 -21.59 -15.96
CA GLU A 544 -11.99 -20.32 -15.81
C GLU A 544 -11.21 -19.29 -14.98
N ALA A 545 -9.94 -19.55 -14.66
CA ALA A 545 -9.05 -18.56 -14.06
C ALA A 545 -8.90 -17.34 -14.99
N LEU A 546 -9.29 -16.18 -14.49
CA LEU A 546 -9.24 -14.94 -15.25
C LEU A 546 -7.80 -14.39 -15.29
N PRO A 547 -7.32 -13.88 -16.44
CA PRO A 547 -6.04 -13.19 -16.49
C PRO A 547 -6.12 -11.89 -15.69
N LEU A 548 -4.97 -11.41 -15.21
CA LEU A 548 -4.87 -10.26 -14.31
C LEU A 548 -5.59 -9.00 -14.84
N GLU A 549 -5.51 -8.72 -16.14
CA GLU A 549 -6.19 -7.60 -16.79
C GLU A 549 -7.72 -7.70 -16.83
N ALA A 550 -8.28 -8.90 -16.68
CA ALA A 550 -9.72 -9.12 -16.55
C ALA A 550 -10.23 -8.98 -15.10
N CYS A 551 -9.33 -9.01 -14.11
CA CYS A 551 -9.63 -8.88 -12.69
C CYS A 551 -9.90 -7.41 -12.28
N VAL A 552 -10.89 -6.80 -12.92
CA VAL A 552 -11.18 -5.35 -12.79
C VAL A 552 -12.09 -5.06 -11.60
N LEU A 553 -11.56 -4.30 -10.64
CA LEU A 553 -12.26 -3.89 -9.42
C LEU A 553 -13.08 -2.60 -9.59
N SER A 554 -14.25 -2.53 -8.94
CA SER A 554 -15.00 -1.28 -8.80
C SER A 554 -14.35 -0.35 -7.77
N ASN A 555 -14.47 0.96 -8.00
CA ASN A 555 -13.95 2.02 -7.12
C ASN A 555 -12.42 1.97 -6.83
N ALA A 556 -11.62 1.23 -7.60
CA ALA A 556 -10.18 1.05 -7.36
C ALA A 556 -9.31 2.30 -7.62
N VAL A 557 -9.66 3.10 -8.63
CA VAL A 557 -8.89 4.29 -9.07
C VAL A 557 -9.71 5.57 -8.93
N THR A 558 -10.99 5.51 -9.27
CA THR A 558 -11.98 6.57 -9.09
C THR A 558 -13.35 5.94 -8.85
N ARG A 559 -14.30 6.69 -8.30
CA ARG A 559 -15.70 6.26 -8.17
C ARG A 559 -16.66 7.18 -8.92
N ALA A 560 -17.76 6.61 -9.42
CA ALA A 560 -18.75 7.33 -10.25
C ALA A 560 -19.81 8.12 -9.45
N TYR A 561 -19.66 8.26 -8.12
CA TYR A 561 -20.66 8.87 -7.23
C TYR A 561 -20.04 9.85 -6.20
N PRO A 562 -20.76 10.91 -5.80
CA PRO A 562 -20.29 11.87 -4.79
C PRO A 562 -20.21 11.24 -3.39
N ILE A 563 -19.56 11.94 -2.45
CA ILE A 563 -19.62 11.61 -1.01
C ILE A 563 -20.40 12.73 -0.34
N ASP A 564 -21.60 12.45 0.15
CA ASP A 564 -22.38 13.45 0.89
C ASP A 564 -22.02 13.40 2.39
N THR A 565 -21.77 14.59 2.94
CA THR A 565 -21.43 14.83 4.36
C THR A 565 -22.41 15.80 5.01
N ALA A 566 -23.51 16.14 4.34
CA ALA A 566 -24.41 17.23 4.72
C ALA A 566 -25.20 17.01 6.03
N CYS A 567 -25.26 15.77 6.54
CA CYS A 567 -25.94 15.46 7.81
C CYS A 567 -25.09 15.75 9.06
N GLY A 568 -23.81 16.16 8.90
CA GLY A 568 -22.95 16.50 10.02
C GLY A 568 -23.21 17.88 10.62
N SER A 569 -23.69 17.92 11.87
CA SER A 569 -23.46 19.08 12.73
C SER A 569 -21.96 19.18 13.09
N ALA A 570 -21.44 20.39 13.27
CA ALA A 570 -20.02 20.59 13.52
C ALA A 570 -19.59 19.97 14.86
N GLY A 571 -18.75 18.92 14.81
CA GLY A 571 -18.07 18.36 16.00
C GLY A 571 -18.19 16.84 16.21
N VAL A 572 -19.02 16.12 15.46
CA VAL A 572 -19.15 14.65 15.55
C VAL A 572 -18.54 13.98 14.32
N SER A 573 -17.94 12.79 14.47
CA SER A 573 -17.44 12.04 13.30
C SER A 573 -18.61 11.59 12.43
N VAL A 574 -18.65 12.06 11.18
CA VAL A 574 -19.80 11.89 10.29
C VAL A 574 -19.59 10.64 9.45
N ILE A 575 -20.51 9.68 9.54
CA ILE A 575 -20.65 8.61 8.56
C ILE A 575 -21.24 9.23 7.28
N PRO A 576 -20.60 9.07 6.11
CA PRO A 576 -21.15 9.57 4.86
C PRO A 576 -22.54 9.00 4.55
N VAL A 577 -23.40 9.79 3.92
CA VAL A 577 -24.69 9.26 3.44
C VAL A 577 -24.41 8.26 2.33
N GLY A 578 -24.98 7.07 2.47
CA GLY A 578 -24.87 5.97 1.53
C GLY A 578 -25.22 6.36 0.10
N PRO A 579 -24.47 5.89 -0.92
CA PRO A 579 -24.81 6.15 -2.30
C PRO A 579 -26.06 5.35 -2.71
N MET A 580 -26.91 5.98 -3.52
CA MET A 580 -28.11 5.36 -4.08
C MET A 580 -27.87 5.04 -5.56
N PRO A 581 -28.01 3.77 -6.00
CA PRO A 581 -27.83 3.40 -7.38
C PRO A 581 -28.97 3.94 -8.26
N PRO A 582 -28.73 4.26 -9.55
CA PRO A 582 -29.75 4.83 -10.43
C PRO A 582 -31.02 3.97 -10.60
N ASN A 583 -30.89 2.65 -10.44
CA ASN A 583 -31.95 1.66 -10.54
C ASN A 583 -32.53 1.22 -9.17
N GLU A 584 -32.34 1.98 -8.08
CA GLU A 584 -32.74 1.57 -6.73
C GLU A 584 -34.19 1.07 -6.63
N ALA A 585 -35.15 1.74 -7.29
CA ALA A 585 -36.56 1.33 -7.25
C ALA A 585 -36.76 -0.10 -7.81
N SER A 586 -36.18 -0.39 -8.97
CA SER A 586 -36.20 -1.72 -9.59
C SER A 586 -35.46 -2.76 -8.74
N ARG A 587 -34.32 -2.36 -8.16
CA ARG A 587 -33.48 -3.21 -7.30
C ARG A 587 -34.22 -3.64 -6.03
N ILE A 588 -34.94 -2.72 -5.38
CA ILE A 588 -35.80 -3.01 -4.22
C ILE A 588 -37.01 -3.85 -4.63
N GLN A 589 -37.61 -3.56 -5.78
CA GLN A 589 -38.72 -4.35 -6.32
C GLN A 589 -38.30 -5.82 -6.58
N ALA A 590 -37.11 -6.06 -7.15
CA ALA A 590 -36.57 -7.40 -7.36
C ALA A 590 -36.40 -8.17 -6.05
N ILE A 591 -35.82 -7.55 -5.01
CA ILE A 591 -35.68 -8.15 -3.67
C ILE A 591 -37.02 -8.61 -3.10
N ILE A 592 -38.08 -7.81 -3.29
CA ILE A 592 -39.44 -8.11 -2.81
C ILE A 592 -40.08 -9.21 -3.65
N GLN A 593 -40.03 -9.11 -4.98
CA GLN A 593 -40.69 -10.05 -5.91
C GLN A 593 -40.05 -11.45 -5.88
N GLU A 594 -38.73 -11.52 -5.75
CA GLU A 594 -38.00 -12.80 -5.67
C GLU A 594 -37.94 -13.36 -4.23
N GLN A 595 -38.47 -12.62 -3.25
CA GLN A 595 -38.52 -13.00 -1.83
C GLN A 595 -37.14 -13.41 -1.27
N LEU A 596 -36.07 -12.72 -1.66
CA LEU A 596 -34.66 -13.15 -1.43
C LEU A 596 -34.28 -13.38 0.04
N LEU A 597 -35.07 -12.86 0.98
CA LEU A 597 -34.88 -13.06 2.42
C LEU A 597 -35.33 -14.45 2.91
N LEU A 598 -36.02 -15.24 2.09
CA LEU A 598 -36.38 -16.63 2.40
C LEU A 598 -35.16 -17.57 2.41
N ALA A 599 -34.05 -17.20 1.77
CA ALA A 599 -32.79 -17.94 1.80
C ALA A 599 -31.93 -17.70 3.07
N ARG A 600 -32.46 -17.03 4.10
CA ARG A 600 -31.80 -16.95 5.42
C ARG A 600 -31.66 -18.35 6.04
N ARG A 601 -30.58 -18.57 6.80
CA ARG A 601 -30.29 -19.85 7.51
C ARG A 601 -30.03 -21.05 6.59
N SER A 602 -29.66 -20.78 5.35
CA SER A 602 -29.20 -21.78 4.38
C SER A 602 -27.83 -22.34 4.79
N ASN A 603 -27.77 -23.63 5.09
CA ASN A 603 -26.51 -24.32 5.41
C ASN A 603 -25.57 -24.30 4.18
N GLU A 604 -26.11 -24.39 2.97
CA GLU A 604 -25.36 -24.26 1.73
C GLU A 604 -24.69 -22.87 1.61
N LEU A 605 -25.39 -21.79 1.97
CA LEU A 605 -24.80 -20.44 1.97
C LEU A 605 -23.78 -20.23 3.12
N VAL A 606 -23.94 -20.93 4.26
CA VAL A 606 -22.91 -20.95 5.31
C VAL A 606 -21.65 -21.65 4.79
N LEU A 607 -21.78 -22.79 4.11
CA LEU A 607 -20.65 -23.48 3.51
C LEU A 607 -19.97 -22.66 2.39
N ILE A 608 -20.74 -21.91 1.57
CA ILE A 608 -20.13 -20.94 0.63
C ILE A 608 -19.32 -19.87 1.36
N CYS A 609 -19.80 -19.34 2.49
CA CYS A 609 -19.02 -18.40 3.31
C CYS A 609 -17.74 -19.06 3.83
N GLU A 610 -17.82 -20.30 4.28
CA GLU A 610 -16.66 -21.07 4.76
C GLU A 610 -15.60 -21.32 3.68
N LEU A 611 -16.02 -21.68 2.47
CA LEU A 611 -15.13 -21.84 1.31
C LEU A 611 -14.46 -20.50 0.95
N ALA A 612 -15.24 -19.41 0.94
CA ALA A 612 -14.74 -18.06 0.70
C ALA A 612 -13.74 -17.58 1.77
N THR A 613 -13.95 -17.94 3.04
CA THR A 613 -12.98 -17.63 4.10
C THR A 613 -11.67 -18.40 3.95
N ARG A 614 -11.72 -19.67 3.53
CA ARG A 614 -10.51 -20.48 3.34
C ARG A 614 -9.69 -20.03 2.13
N GLU A 615 -10.35 -19.71 1.01
CA GLU A 615 -9.66 -19.22 -0.20
C GLU A 615 -8.91 -17.90 0.03
N LEU A 616 -9.43 -16.99 0.88
CA LEU A 616 -8.77 -15.73 1.25
C LEU A 616 -8.00 -15.77 2.58
N ASP A 617 -8.02 -16.90 3.30
CA ASP A 617 -7.53 -17.08 4.69
C ASP A 617 -8.13 -16.05 5.69
N CYS A 618 -9.30 -15.46 5.39
CA CYS A 618 -9.85 -14.34 6.14
C CYS A 618 -10.79 -14.74 7.30
N LEU A 619 -11.01 -13.82 8.24
CA LEU A 619 -11.76 -14.06 9.49
C LEU A 619 -13.22 -14.46 9.27
N ALA A 620 -13.94 -13.77 8.39
CA ALA A 620 -15.37 -13.98 8.19
C ALA A 620 -15.80 -13.68 6.76
N ALA A 621 -16.78 -14.42 6.27
CA ALA A 621 -17.51 -14.12 5.05
C ALA A 621 -19.02 -14.05 5.34
N LEU A 622 -19.70 -13.20 4.57
CA LEU A 622 -21.13 -12.91 4.68
C LEU A 622 -21.77 -13.05 3.29
N VAL A 623 -22.89 -13.75 3.20
CA VAL A 623 -23.85 -13.58 2.10
C VAL A 623 -24.91 -12.59 2.56
N THR A 624 -25.06 -11.47 1.84
CA THR A 624 -25.89 -10.34 2.26
C THR A 624 -26.85 -9.88 1.17
N ILE A 625 -28.00 -9.34 1.55
CA ILE A 625 -28.95 -8.62 0.70
C ILE A 625 -29.15 -7.21 1.28
N VAL A 626 -29.01 -6.17 0.45
CA VAL A 626 -29.10 -4.77 0.91
C VAL A 626 -30.50 -4.23 0.61
N GLY A 627 -31.33 -4.07 1.62
CA GLY A 627 -32.65 -3.44 1.52
C GLY A 627 -32.57 -1.92 1.34
N SER A 628 -33.68 -1.23 1.61
CA SER A 628 -33.76 0.24 1.52
C SER A 628 -32.92 0.92 2.61
N THR A 629 -33.12 0.52 3.87
CA THR A 629 -32.46 1.09 5.07
C THR A 629 -31.62 0.07 5.84
N THR A 630 -31.68 -1.20 5.48
CA THR A 630 -31.11 -2.30 6.28
C THR A 630 -30.39 -3.29 5.36
N GLN A 631 -29.20 -3.73 5.75
CA GLN A 631 -28.53 -4.88 5.18
C GLN A 631 -28.87 -6.13 5.99
N PHE A 632 -29.34 -7.16 5.30
CA PHE A 632 -29.70 -8.45 5.89
C PHE A 632 -28.59 -9.46 5.60
N ILE A 633 -28.10 -10.13 6.65
CA ILE A 633 -27.12 -11.22 6.49
C ILE A 633 -27.90 -12.53 6.38
N LEU A 634 -27.84 -13.18 5.21
CA LEU A 634 -28.52 -14.45 4.94
C LEU A 634 -27.77 -15.62 5.59
N ALA A 635 -26.43 -15.58 5.51
CA ALA A 635 -25.53 -16.58 6.06
C ALA A 635 -24.16 -15.97 6.38
N SER A 636 -23.45 -16.60 7.33
CA SER A 636 -22.05 -16.34 7.63
C SER A 636 -21.43 -17.56 8.33
N ASN A 637 -20.13 -17.79 8.11
CA ASN A 637 -19.33 -18.73 8.89
C ASN A 637 -19.08 -18.25 10.34
N SER A 638 -19.29 -16.96 10.63
CA SER A 638 -19.05 -16.38 11.95
C SER A 638 -20.35 -16.26 12.76
N PRO A 639 -20.44 -16.84 13.97
CA PRO A 639 -21.62 -16.74 14.83
C PRO A 639 -22.05 -15.30 15.14
N LEU A 640 -21.12 -14.33 15.12
CA LEU A 640 -21.39 -12.91 15.37
C LEU A 640 -22.35 -12.29 14.34
N PHE A 641 -22.39 -12.85 13.12
CA PHE A 641 -23.14 -12.28 12.00
C PHE A 641 -24.34 -13.14 11.56
N GLN A 642 -24.53 -14.33 12.13
CA GLN A 642 -25.61 -15.23 11.75
C GLN A 642 -26.99 -14.58 11.99
N ASN A 643 -27.76 -14.39 10.91
CA ASN A 643 -29.07 -13.72 10.91
C ASN A 643 -29.06 -12.25 11.35
N ALA A 644 -27.89 -11.61 11.47
CA ALA A 644 -27.82 -10.22 11.90
C ALA A 644 -28.35 -9.26 10.82
N GLU A 645 -28.84 -8.11 11.28
CA GLU A 645 -29.31 -7.02 10.44
C GLU A 645 -28.52 -5.76 10.82
N LEU A 646 -27.97 -5.08 9.81
CA LEU A 646 -27.13 -3.88 9.99
C LEU A 646 -27.82 -2.67 9.35
N PRO A 647 -27.78 -1.47 9.95
CA PRO A 647 -28.20 -0.25 9.25
C PRO A 647 -27.39 -0.09 7.96
N ARG A 648 -28.06 0.17 6.82
CA ARG A 648 -27.42 0.18 5.49
C ARG A 648 -26.27 1.17 5.43
N GLU A 649 -26.46 2.35 6.03
CA GLU A 649 -25.50 3.43 6.07
C GLU A 649 -24.21 3.07 6.85
N HIS A 650 -24.27 2.06 7.73
CA HIS A 650 -23.12 1.51 8.47
C HIS A 650 -22.39 0.37 7.72
N THR A 651 -22.73 0.05 6.46
CA THR A 651 -22.10 -1.06 5.70
C THR A 651 -21.24 -0.61 4.52
N MET A 652 -20.32 -1.48 4.08
CA MET A 652 -19.57 -1.28 2.84
C MET A 652 -20.31 -1.78 1.60
N CYS A 653 -21.19 -2.79 1.74
CA CYS A 653 -21.87 -3.41 0.59
C CYS A 653 -22.78 -2.43 -0.16
N GLN A 654 -23.32 -1.39 0.51
CA GLN A 654 -24.05 -0.31 -0.17
C GLN A 654 -23.23 0.41 -1.26
N HIS A 655 -21.90 0.46 -1.12
CA HIS A 655 -21.00 1.07 -2.12
C HIS A 655 -20.68 0.13 -3.29
N LEU A 656 -20.84 -1.18 -3.10
CA LEU A 656 -20.74 -2.18 -4.17
C LEU A 656 -21.95 -2.09 -5.11
N LEU A 657 -23.15 -1.78 -4.61
CA LEU A 657 -24.38 -1.61 -5.41
C LEU A 657 -24.25 -0.57 -6.55
N MET A 658 -23.23 0.29 -6.50
CA MET A 658 -22.98 1.33 -7.49
C MET A 658 -22.28 0.83 -8.76
N GLY A 659 -21.99 -0.48 -8.87
CA GLY A 659 -21.39 -1.09 -10.05
C GLY A 659 -21.61 -2.61 -10.10
N ASP A 660 -21.17 -3.21 -11.20
CA ASP A 660 -21.31 -4.63 -11.56
C ASP A 660 -20.06 -5.47 -11.23
N ARG A 661 -19.04 -4.87 -10.61
CA ARG A 661 -17.71 -5.48 -10.38
C ARG A 661 -17.35 -5.56 -8.91
N PRO A 662 -16.58 -6.58 -8.47
CA PRO A 662 -16.12 -6.71 -7.10
C PRO A 662 -15.42 -5.46 -6.58
N MET A 663 -15.61 -5.14 -5.30
CA MET A 663 -14.99 -4.02 -4.61
C MET A 663 -14.02 -4.56 -3.55
N LEU A 664 -12.74 -4.23 -3.70
CA LEU A 664 -11.68 -4.52 -2.73
C LEU A 664 -11.35 -3.23 -1.96
N VAL A 665 -11.16 -3.36 -0.65
CA VAL A 665 -10.77 -2.27 0.27
C VAL A 665 -9.75 -2.84 1.25
N GLN A 666 -8.46 -2.56 0.99
CA GLN A 666 -7.35 -3.10 1.78
C GLN A 666 -7.07 -2.34 3.08
N HIS A 667 -7.64 -1.13 3.22
CA HIS A 667 -7.42 -0.20 4.33
C HIS A 667 -8.68 0.64 4.58
N PRO A 668 -9.82 0.05 4.98
CA PRO A 668 -11.05 0.80 5.26
C PRO A 668 -10.88 1.82 6.38
N GLU A 669 -9.97 1.59 7.33
CA GLU A 669 -9.61 2.53 8.40
C GLU A 669 -9.02 3.84 7.88
N ALA A 670 -8.41 3.80 6.68
CA ALA A 670 -7.74 4.92 6.02
C ALA A 670 -8.60 5.61 4.94
N ASP A 671 -9.80 5.12 4.64
CA ASP A 671 -10.68 5.61 3.56
C ASP A 671 -11.82 6.48 4.12
N VAL A 672 -11.99 7.70 3.59
CA VAL A 672 -13.06 8.63 4.02
C VAL A 672 -14.50 8.12 3.84
N ARG A 673 -14.71 7.04 3.08
CA ARG A 673 -16.01 6.36 2.98
C ARG A 673 -16.30 5.45 4.18
N PHE A 674 -15.25 4.89 4.79
CA PHE A 674 -15.36 3.68 5.60
C PHE A 674 -14.78 3.82 7.02
N GLY A 675 -13.83 4.74 7.24
CA GLY A 675 -13.11 4.89 8.51
C GLY A 675 -13.95 5.23 9.75
N ASN A 676 -15.23 5.59 9.55
CA ASN A 676 -16.20 5.90 10.61
C ASN A 676 -17.30 4.84 10.78
N LEU A 677 -17.30 3.74 10.01
CA LEU A 677 -18.30 2.67 10.15
C LEU A 677 -18.01 1.84 11.41
N ASP A 678 -19.05 1.39 12.12
CA ASP A 678 -18.92 0.64 13.38
C ASP A 678 -18.03 -0.61 13.25
N LEU A 679 -18.13 -1.34 12.13
CA LEU A 679 -17.25 -2.49 11.85
C LEU A 679 -15.76 -2.11 11.83
N VAL A 680 -15.43 -0.88 11.42
CA VAL A 680 -14.05 -0.38 11.37
C VAL A 680 -13.64 0.21 12.72
N VAL A 681 -14.52 0.98 13.37
CA VAL A 681 -14.22 1.68 14.62
C VAL A 681 -14.26 0.75 15.85
N ASP A 682 -15.32 -0.04 15.99
CA ASP A 682 -15.59 -0.84 17.19
C ASP A 682 -15.01 -2.27 17.09
N TYR A 683 -14.93 -2.82 15.87
CA TYR A 683 -14.44 -4.18 15.61
C TYR A 683 -13.05 -4.22 14.93
N GLY A 684 -12.45 -3.07 14.61
CA GLY A 684 -11.08 -2.99 14.09
C GLY A 684 -10.87 -3.59 12.70
N LEU A 685 -11.92 -3.67 11.88
CA LEU A 685 -11.88 -4.19 10.51
C LEU A 685 -10.86 -3.41 9.66
N GLN A 686 -9.97 -4.16 9.00
CA GLN A 686 -8.88 -3.65 8.15
C GLN A 686 -8.90 -4.22 6.73
N PHE A 687 -9.90 -5.04 6.39
CA PHE A 687 -10.04 -5.62 5.05
C PHE A 687 -11.50 -5.87 4.70
N TYR A 688 -11.87 -5.56 3.46
CA TYR A 688 -13.13 -5.94 2.85
C TYR A 688 -12.90 -6.33 1.38
N ALA A 689 -13.45 -7.47 0.96
CA ALA A 689 -13.57 -7.86 -0.44
C ALA A 689 -15.00 -8.31 -0.72
N GLY A 690 -15.75 -7.55 -1.52
CA GLY A 690 -17.16 -7.83 -1.81
C GLY A 690 -17.40 -8.12 -3.30
N PHE A 691 -18.04 -9.25 -3.58
CA PHE A 691 -18.40 -9.72 -4.91
C PHE A 691 -19.93 -9.61 -5.09
N PRO A 692 -20.43 -9.03 -6.20
CA PRO A 692 -21.84 -8.67 -6.33
C PRO A 692 -22.74 -9.89 -6.56
N ILE A 693 -23.84 -9.96 -5.80
CA ILE A 693 -24.95 -10.89 -6.05
C ILE A 693 -26.01 -10.15 -6.86
N PHE A 694 -26.41 -10.74 -7.99
CA PHE A 694 -27.42 -10.20 -8.89
C PHE A 694 -28.80 -10.82 -8.62
N SER A 695 -29.86 -10.07 -8.89
CA SER A 695 -31.22 -10.58 -9.09
C SER A 695 -31.28 -11.54 -10.27
N ARG A 696 -32.35 -12.34 -10.37
CA ARG A 696 -32.67 -13.16 -11.55
C ARG A 696 -32.73 -12.35 -12.85
N ASP A 697 -32.91 -11.03 -12.79
CA ASP A 697 -32.84 -10.14 -13.97
C ASP A 697 -31.44 -10.06 -14.60
N GLY A 698 -30.37 -10.40 -13.86
CA GLY A 698 -28.97 -10.26 -14.29
C GLY A 698 -28.48 -8.81 -14.44
N LEU A 699 -29.29 -7.82 -14.05
CA LEU A 699 -29.07 -6.39 -14.23
C LEU A 699 -28.96 -5.63 -12.89
N SER A 700 -29.61 -6.14 -11.85
CA SER A 700 -29.73 -5.48 -10.55
C SER A 700 -28.86 -6.19 -9.51
N VAL A 701 -27.78 -5.53 -9.06
CA VAL A 701 -27.02 -6.00 -7.89
C VAL A 701 -27.88 -5.81 -6.63
N VAL A 702 -28.25 -6.91 -5.97
CA VAL A 702 -29.14 -6.92 -4.80
C VAL A 702 -28.38 -7.09 -3.48
N GLY A 703 -27.13 -7.56 -3.55
CA GLY A 703 -26.36 -7.95 -2.38
C GLY A 703 -24.91 -8.32 -2.71
N SER A 704 -24.28 -9.09 -1.82
CA SER A 704 -22.90 -9.54 -2.00
C SER A 704 -22.57 -10.83 -1.25
N LEU A 705 -21.66 -11.63 -1.81
CA LEU A 705 -20.73 -12.44 -1.03
C LEU A 705 -19.55 -11.54 -0.68
N CYS A 706 -19.31 -11.27 0.61
CA CYS A 706 -18.20 -10.41 1.02
C CYS A 706 -17.38 -11.00 2.17
N CYS A 707 -16.08 -10.81 2.10
CA CYS A 707 -15.08 -11.31 3.03
C CYS A 707 -14.47 -10.15 3.85
N LEU A 708 -14.18 -10.41 5.12
CA LEU A 708 -13.84 -9.46 6.17
C LEU A 708 -12.63 -9.95 6.99
N ASP A 709 -11.73 -9.04 7.38
CA ASP A 709 -10.66 -9.36 8.33
C ASP A 709 -10.21 -8.12 9.14
N VAL A 710 -9.71 -8.38 10.35
CA VAL A 710 -9.01 -7.44 11.25
C VAL A 710 -7.51 -7.34 10.93
N ARG A 711 -7.12 -7.76 9.72
CA ARG A 711 -5.81 -7.61 9.11
C ARG A 711 -5.99 -7.23 7.65
N SER A 712 -5.19 -6.29 7.16
CA SER A 712 -5.11 -5.99 5.73
C SER A 712 -4.66 -7.22 4.94
N ARG A 713 -5.20 -7.42 3.73
CA ARG A 713 -4.83 -8.51 2.82
C ARG A 713 -4.73 -8.03 1.37
N ASP A 714 -3.90 -8.73 0.61
CA ASP A 714 -3.93 -8.71 -0.85
C ASP A 714 -4.86 -9.82 -1.37
N VAL A 715 -5.28 -9.70 -2.62
CA VAL A 715 -6.10 -10.72 -3.32
C VAL A 715 -5.41 -11.04 -4.65
N THR A 716 -5.17 -12.31 -4.95
CA THR A 716 -4.58 -12.74 -6.22
C THR A 716 -5.63 -12.95 -7.32
N GLN A 717 -5.20 -13.04 -8.58
CA GLN A 717 -6.09 -13.31 -9.72
C GLN A 717 -6.82 -14.66 -9.59
N SER A 718 -6.16 -15.69 -9.05
CA SER A 718 -6.80 -16.99 -8.80
C SER A 718 -7.87 -16.88 -7.73
N GLN A 719 -7.56 -16.25 -6.60
CA GLN A 719 -8.54 -15.99 -5.54
C GLN A 719 -9.73 -15.15 -6.03
N TYR A 720 -9.48 -14.11 -6.83
CA TYR A 720 -10.53 -13.28 -7.45
C TYR A 720 -11.47 -14.12 -8.33
N SER A 721 -10.90 -15.06 -9.11
CA SER A 721 -11.64 -15.97 -9.97
C SER A 721 -12.49 -16.96 -9.15
N THR A 722 -11.88 -17.63 -8.17
CA THR A 722 -12.58 -18.56 -7.26
C THR A 722 -13.75 -17.88 -6.55
N LEU A 723 -13.55 -16.69 -5.97
CA LEU A 723 -14.59 -15.94 -5.27
C LEU A 723 -15.72 -15.49 -6.22
N SER A 724 -15.40 -15.16 -7.47
CA SER A 724 -16.40 -14.85 -8.49
C SER A 724 -17.31 -16.05 -8.77
N HIS A 725 -16.75 -17.27 -8.83
CA HIS A 725 -17.52 -18.51 -9.01
C HIS A 725 -18.35 -18.88 -7.77
N LEU A 726 -17.78 -18.76 -6.56
CA LEU A 726 -18.52 -18.95 -5.31
C LEU A 726 -19.70 -17.96 -5.19
N THR A 727 -19.55 -16.73 -5.67
CA THR A 727 -20.63 -15.73 -5.69
C THR A 727 -21.74 -16.08 -6.69
N ARG A 728 -21.40 -16.63 -7.87
CA ARG A 728 -22.38 -17.16 -8.81
C ARG A 728 -23.14 -18.34 -8.20
N ALA A 729 -22.44 -19.27 -7.55
CA ALA A 729 -23.06 -20.40 -6.86
C ALA A 729 -24.00 -19.94 -5.72
N ALA A 730 -23.59 -18.97 -4.90
CA ALA A 730 -24.45 -18.35 -3.89
C ALA A 730 -25.74 -17.77 -4.50
N SER A 731 -25.62 -17.06 -5.63
CA SER A 731 -26.76 -16.47 -6.34
C SER A 731 -27.75 -17.53 -6.82
N ALA A 732 -27.25 -18.68 -7.31
CA ALA A 732 -28.08 -19.81 -7.70
C ALA A 732 -28.76 -20.49 -6.50
N ILE A 733 -28.05 -20.71 -5.39
CA ILE A 733 -28.61 -21.26 -4.13
C ILE A 733 -29.77 -20.39 -3.63
N ILE A 734 -29.57 -19.07 -3.54
CA ILE A 734 -30.62 -18.11 -3.12
C ILE A 734 -31.84 -18.24 -4.03
N THR A 735 -31.62 -18.26 -5.35
CA THR A 735 -32.69 -18.33 -6.36
C THR A 735 -33.49 -19.62 -6.22
N ASN A 736 -32.82 -20.76 -6.06
CA ASN A 736 -33.43 -22.08 -5.93
C ASN A 736 -34.24 -22.20 -4.63
N GLN A 737 -33.66 -21.81 -3.49
CA GLN A 737 -34.33 -21.88 -2.19
C GLN A 737 -35.55 -20.95 -2.12
N CYS A 738 -35.48 -19.73 -2.65
CA CYS A 738 -36.62 -18.81 -2.67
C CYS A 738 -37.75 -19.32 -3.59
N SER A 739 -37.43 -19.94 -4.73
CA SER A 739 -38.44 -20.57 -5.60
C SER A 739 -39.09 -21.80 -4.96
N GLN A 740 -38.34 -22.65 -4.25
CA GLN A 740 -38.90 -23.79 -3.51
C GLN A 740 -39.82 -23.30 -2.37
N ALA A 741 -39.37 -22.36 -1.54
CA ALA A 741 -40.15 -21.82 -0.43
C ALA A 741 -41.45 -21.14 -0.89
N SER A 742 -41.40 -20.36 -1.98
CA SER A 742 -42.59 -19.75 -2.58
C SER A 742 -43.60 -20.80 -3.06
N THR A 743 -43.13 -21.90 -3.64
CA THR A 743 -43.98 -23.01 -4.11
C THR A 743 -44.66 -23.72 -2.94
N LEU A 744 -43.94 -23.98 -1.85
CA LEU A 744 -44.50 -24.59 -0.63
C LEU A 744 -45.59 -23.70 0.02
N GLN A 745 -45.36 -22.39 0.09
CA GLN A 745 -46.37 -21.44 0.59
C GLN A 745 -47.65 -21.44 -0.26
N LEU A 746 -47.53 -21.50 -1.59
CA LEU A 746 -48.68 -21.59 -2.50
C LEU A 746 -49.48 -22.88 -2.28
N ILE A 747 -48.80 -24.04 -2.16
CA ILE A 747 -49.45 -25.33 -1.89
C ILE A 747 -50.18 -25.30 -0.54
N GLN A 748 -49.55 -24.79 0.52
CA GLN A 748 -50.17 -24.66 1.84
C GLN A 748 -51.41 -23.74 1.81
N THR A 749 -51.34 -22.63 1.07
CA THR A 749 -52.47 -21.69 0.93
C THR A 749 -53.63 -22.32 0.13
N GLN A 750 -53.36 -23.24 -0.79
CA GLN A 750 -54.37 -24.00 -1.54
C GLN A 750 -54.96 -25.20 -0.77
N GLN A 751 -54.38 -25.59 0.36
CA GLN A 751 -54.90 -26.67 1.23
C GLN A 751 -55.75 -26.15 2.41
N VAL A 752 -55.78 -24.83 2.61
CA VAL A 752 -56.52 -24.15 3.69
C VAL A 752 -57.78 -23.43 3.17
N ASN A 753 -57.93 -23.32 1.84
CA ASN A 753 -59.14 -22.84 1.15
C ASN A 753 -59.87 -24.01 0.46
#